data_AF-A0A0C1FLI5-F1
#
_entry.id   AF-A0A0C1FLI5-F1
#
_cell.length_a   1.000
_cell.length_b   1.000
_cell.length_c   1.000
_cell.angle_alpha   90.00
_cell.angle_beta   90.00
_cell.angle_gamma   90.00
#
_symmetry.space_group_name_H-M   'P 1'
#
loop_
_entity.id
_entity.type
_entity.pdbx_description
1 polymer ?
#
loop_
_entity_poly.entity_id
_entity_poly.type
_entity_poly.pdbx_seq_one_letter_code
_entity_poly.pdbx_strand_id
1 'polypeptide(L)'
;MKKYLFSILLLGISFVYAQSPASFGKKVKYMPKSYEKPSESINVNESTSSSSLPWIVFSDRDDNYTTTAPGGSLIMKKIGFMEPFYVSKEENGYLKLIKYKAGMIRGRKITDKRSAISYGWIAKSKLLLWQRAFSNQKTGYAEKAIGIVNGKNPLTEPKFYYDTTDSILVYNTPELKDRRTKVRLHEIAYIFKKSEDGKKYLIGSDDQLVADTALKSIYGWVAASAVHSWGDRLYITAVKPGNYDTDDSTANAIKNGISKGTAFVVDPLLPRENLILRSVPVVSDDEGTYSVGIAADVYNKKDNKILTINGSSLSYQDYIQLRKNKNKVNVVFVVDGGSPMTKYFSGMTNTISSFESIMGDFGKGAKVNYGGVVYRGESGCSVPGIFVNPIQDDYRKLMTFLSNQAKNTVRCNGQVTEEPVFGALKAGLNLFKGKKNETNLIILVGSTGTTGGTDNTQINALSEQVALADARILALQVYSDFNSTFNDFVIQSRKLVSESAIRSAEYRKNTMVKGEGLKSFQPYNTSLQDSISYYLDYPKNSLIQGGVVFPTKGTVNSNQSMTVALRRFVKETNADIYSQISSLDSAFRLTGISRKNLSSEVQGQLPEPVGDDVADRMPHNAFKYYSTASLSADAVKNNRSALQYAIVLNNMEYKQIVDVFSIMLGENLQADQSSFRSKLVKNYVNIPRQLLGMKISSGEVKAMTLANYIKLVTGLPVNNEFLSQYTVADLKRTSKMPLEQFETYIKLLSQSVQQIKRATQIEQQFVSNGKTYYYITENNFNQAVSSQSK
;
A
#
# COMPACT_ATOMS: atom_id res chain seq x y z
N MET A 1 -78.86 -23.57 -77.08
CA MET A 1 -79.14 -24.07 -75.71
C MET A 1 -78.12 -23.45 -74.75
N LYS A 2 -78.62 -22.92 -73.61
CA LYS A 2 -78.01 -22.66 -72.28
C LYS A 2 -76.53 -23.08 -72.07
N LYS A 3 -75.65 -22.46 -71.26
CA LYS A 3 -75.64 -21.35 -70.29
C LYS A 3 -74.16 -21.20 -69.80
N TYR A 4 -73.73 -19.95 -69.56
CA TYR A 4 -72.91 -19.35 -68.46
C TYR A 4 -71.91 -20.07 -67.52
N LEU A 5 -70.93 -19.22 -67.10
CA LEU A 5 -70.14 -19.07 -65.84
C LEU A 5 -68.65 -19.50 -65.87
N PHE A 6 -67.69 -18.54 -65.93
CA PHE A 6 -67.01 -17.77 -64.84
C PHE A 6 -66.17 -18.67 -63.90
N SER A 7 -64.88 -18.45 -63.63
CA SER A 7 -64.19 -17.19 -63.27
C SER A 7 -62.68 -17.18 -63.54
N ILE A 8 -62.18 -15.96 -63.75
CA ILE A 8 -60.79 -15.49 -63.88
C ILE A 8 -60.09 -15.46 -62.51
N LEU A 9 -58.79 -15.81 -62.45
CA LEU A 9 -57.87 -15.23 -61.47
C LEU A 9 -56.48 -15.00 -62.09
N LEU A 10 -56.12 -13.71 -62.21
CA LEU A 10 -54.80 -13.21 -62.61
C LEU A 10 -53.72 -13.65 -61.61
N LEU A 11 -52.63 -14.23 -62.12
CA LEU A 11 -51.36 -14.35 -61.41
C LEU A 11 -50.56 -13.05 -61.58
N GLY A 12 -50.70 -12.15 -60.61
CA GLY A 12 -49.90 -10.95 -60.46
C GLY A 12 -48.51 -11.28 -59.91
N ILE A 13 -47.49 -10.98 -60.71
CA ILE A 13 -46.07 -11.03 -60.35
C ILE A 13 -45.81 -10.01 -59.22
N SER A 14 -45.60 -10.51 -58.00
CA SER A 14 -45.07 -9.71 -56.91
C SER A 14 -43.56 -9.84 -56.91
N PHE A 15 -42.86 -8.82 -57.43
CA PHE A 15 -41.43 -8.63 -57.21
C PHE A 15 -41.19 -8.47 -55.71
N VAL A 16 -40.73 -9.55 -55.07
CA VAL A 16 -40.08 -9.45 -53.75
C VAL A 16 -38.78 -8.71 -53.98
N TYR A 17 -38.76 -7.40 -53.68
CA TYR A 17 -37.52 -6.67 -53.46
C TYR A 17 -36.87 -7.24 -52.19
N ALA A 18 -36.09 -8.30 -52.35
CA ALA A 18 -35.06 -8.65 -51.40
C ALA A 18 -34.12 -7.44 -51.33
N GLN A 19 -34.20 -6.66 -50.25
CA GLN A 19 -33.17 -5.66 -49.97
C GLN A 19 -31.85 -6.40 -49.78
N SER A 20 -31.03 -6.38 -50.83
CA SER A 20 -29.62 -6.75 -50.77
C SER A 20 -28.99 -6.07 -49.56
N PRO A 21 -28.13 -6.75 -48.77
CA PRO A 21 -27.38 -6.08 -47.71
C PRO A 21 -26.57 -4.96 -48.36
N ALA A 22 -27.00 -3.72 -48.13
CA ALA A 22 -26.43 -2.53 -48.73
C ALA A 22 -24.91 -2.63 -48.71
N SER A 23 -24.29 -2.46 -49.89
CA SER A 23 -22.85 -2.60 -50.09
C SER A 23 -22.09 -1.87 -48.98
N PHE A 24 -21.43 -2.63 -48.11
CA PHE A 24 -20.65 -2.06 -47.03
C PHE A 24 -19.57 -1.14 -47.59
N GLY A 25 -19.43 0.05 -47.01
CA GLY A 25 -18.24 0.86 -47.22
C GLY A 25 -17.01 0.03 -46.82
N LYS A 26 -16.00 -0.07 -47.70
CA LYS A 26 -14.80 -0.89 -47.49
C LYS A 26 -13.91 -0.44 -46.30
N LYS A 27 -14.37 0.54 -45.52
CA LYS A 27 -13.56 1.34 -44.61
C LYS A 27 -14.34 1.73 -43.35
N VAL A 28 -13.67 1.69 -42.21
CA VAL A 28 -14.15 2.25 -40.93
C VAL A 28 -13.83 3.76 -40.85
N LYS A 29 -14.55 4.48 -39.99
CA LYS A 29 -14.25 5.88 -39.67
C LYS A 29 -13.02 5.97 -38.78
N TYR A 30 -12.27 7.06 -38.92
CA TYR A 30 -11.24 7.42 -37.94
C TYR A 30 -11.89 8.03 -36.71
N MET A 31 -11.26 7.83 -35.56
CA MET A 31 -11.70 8.42 -34.30
C MET A 31 -11.47 9.94 -34.35
N PRO A 32 -12.42 10.77 -33.88
CA PRO A 32 -12.19 12.20 -33.68
C PRO A 32 -10.96 12.46 -32.79
N LYS A 33 -10.17 13.49 -33.11
CA LYS A 33 -8.90 13.77 -32.43
C LYS A 33 -9.10 14.13 -30.96
N SER A 34 -10.20 14.80 -30.61
CA SER A 34 -10.55 15.12 -29.22
C SER A 34 -10.82 13.88 -28.36
N TYR A 35 -11.12 12.72 -28.96
CA TYR A 35 -11.40 11.47 -28.25
C TYR A 35 -10.13 10.68 -27.92
N GLU A 36 -8.96 11.07 -28.43
CA GLU A 36 -7.70 10.44 -28.03
C GLU A 36 -7.37 10.71 -26.55
N LYS A 37 -7.70 11.91 -26.05
CA LYS A 37 -7.48 12.35 -24.66
C LYS A 37 -8.66 13.23 -24.20
N PRO A 38 -9.84 12.63 -23.94
CA PRO A 38 -11.04 13.39 -23.64
C PRO A 38 -10.90 14.13 -22.30
N SER A 39 -11.51 15.30 -22.17
CA SER A 39 -11.73 15.95 -20.86
C SER A 39 -13.12 15.59 -20.33
N GLU A 40 -13.35 15.79 -19.03
CA GLU A 40 -14.71 15.64 -18.46
C GLU A 40 -15.74 16.58 -19.14
N SER A 41 -15.30 17.77 -19.53
CA SER A 41 -16.10 18.80 -20.21
C SER A 41 -16.25 18.61 -21.72
N ILE A 42 -15.84 17.47 -22.27
CA ILE A 42 -15.81 17.26 -23.72
C ILE A 42 -17.20 17.38 -24.36
N ASN A 43 -17.31 18.18 -25.42
CA ASN A 43 -18.50 18.24 -26.25
C ASN A 43 -18.44 17.18 -27.36
N VAL A 44 -19.26 16.14 -27.24
CA VAL A 44 -19.31 15.01 -28.19
C VAL A 44 -19.90 15.37 -29.56
N ASN A 45 -20.55 16.53 -29.67
CA ASN A 45 -21.15 17.01 -30.92
C ASN A 45 -20.24 17.99 -31.68
N GLU A 46 -19.14 18.43 -31.07
CA GLU A 46 -18.18 19.33 -31.72
C GLU A 46 -17.36 18.58 -32.78
N SER A 47 -17.35 19.11 -34.01
CA SER A 47 -16.58 18.55 -35.11
C SER A 47 -15.09 18.84 -34.92
N THR A 48 -14.29 17.81 -34.69
CA THR A 48 -12.82 17.93 -34.61
C THR A 48 -12.13 17.21 -35.76
N SER A 49 -10.85 17.53 -35.98
CA SER A 49 -10.03 16.79 -36.96
C SER A 49 -10.00 15.30 -36.63
N SER A 50 -9.77 14.45 -37.63
CA SER A 50 -9.66 13.01 -37.42
C SER A 50 -8.27 12.61 -36.94
N SER A 51 -8.21 11.64 -36.03
CA SER A 51 -6.99 10.91 -35.69
C SER A 51 -6.53 9.97 -36.82
N SER A 52 -5.40 9.29 -36.61
CA SER A 52 -4.96 8.16 -37.44
C SER A 52 -5.51 6.81 -36.97
N LEU A 53 -6.27 6.78 -35.86
CA LEU A 53 -6.74 5.56 -35.21
C LEU A 53 -8.14 5.17 -35.69
N PRO A 54 -8.40 3.87 -35.93
CA PRO A 54 -9.74 3.41 -36.25
C PRO A 54 -10.69 3.64 -35.07
N TRP A 55 -11.91 4.09 -35.36
CA TRP A 55 -12.85 4.42 -34.29
C TRP A 55 -13.51 3.16 -33.73
N ILE A 56 -13.14 2.84 -32.50
CA ILE A 56 -13.72 1.77 -31.69
C ILE A 56 -14.56 2.40 -30.59
N VAL A 57 -15.78 1.88 -30.40
CA VAL A 57 -16.73 2.30 -29.37
C VAL A 57 -17.21 1.09 -28.59
N PHE A 58 -17.74 1.31 -27.39
CA PHE A 58 -18.25 0.26 -26.53
C PHE A 58 -19.68 0.56 -26.11
N SER A 59 -20.51 -0.46 -25.92
CA SER A 59 -21.81 -0.25 -25.26
C SER A 59 -21.57 0.23 -23.82
N ASP A 60 -22.12 1.37 -23.45
CA ASP A 60 -21.92 1.92 -22.10
C ASP A 60 -22.83 1.28 -21.05
N ARG A 61 -23.79 0.45 -21.44
CA ARG A 61 -24.77 -0.17 -20.53
C ARG A 61 -25.15 -1.55 -21.02
N ASP A 62 -25.73 -2.33 -20.12
CA ASP A 62 -26.39 -3.59 -20.49
C ASP A 62 -27.77 -3.35 -21.11
N ASP A 63 -28.33 -4.40 -21.74
CA ASP A 63 -29.63 -4.35 -22.43
C ASP A 63 -29.76 -3.27 -23.51
N ASN A 64 -28.61 -2.86 -24.07
CA ASN A 64 -28.58 -1.88 -25.13
C ASN A 64 -28.99 -2.53 -26.46
N TYR A 65 -29.52 -1.74 -27.38
CA TYR A 65 -29.97 -2.26 -28.68
C TYR A 65 -29.71 -1.28 -29.81
N THR A 66 -29.55 -1.85 -31.00
CA THR A 66 -29.38 -1.12 -32.24
C THR A 66 -30.65 -1.18 -33.08
N THR A 67 -30.77 -0.26 -34.03
CA THR A 67 -31.94 -0.10 -34.91
C THR A 67 -31.54 -0.18 -36.38
N THR A 68 -32.49 -0.45 -37.27
CA THR A 68 -32.21 -0.55 -38.71
C THR A 68 -31.89 0.80 -39.37
N ALA A 69 -32.38 1.90 -38.80
CA ALA A 69 -32.15 3.28 -39.24
C ALA A 69 -31.80 4.21 -38.06
N PRO A 70 -31.12 5.35 -38.30
CA PRO A 70 -30.84 6.35 -37.25
C PRO A 70 -32.14 6.78 -36.56
N GLY A 71 -32.22 6.64 -35.24
CA GLY A 71 -33.42 6.99 -34.46
C GLY A 71 -34.67 6.15 -34.74
N GLY A 72 -34.58 5.08 -35.53
CA GLY A 72 -35.73 4.21 -35.84
C GLY A 72 -36.21 3.38 -34.65
N SER A 73 -37.43 2.84 -34.73
CA SER A 73 -38.03 2.00 -33.68
C SER A 73 -37.78 0.49 -33.87
N LEU A 74 -37.44 0.06 -35.09
CA LEU A 74 -37.22 -1.35 -35.41
C LEU A 74 -35.86 -1.83 -34.86
N ILE A 75 -35.92 -2.63 -33.80
CA ILE A 75 -34.74 -3.26 -33.18
C ILE A 75 -34.06 -4.20 -34.17
N MET A 76 -32.75 -4.07 -34.31
CA MET A 76 -31.92 -4.92 -35.16
C MET A 76 -31.14 -5.96 -34.35
N LYS A 77 -30.39 -5.54 -33.32
CA LYS A 77 -29.64 -6.44 -32.43
C LYS A 77 -29.61 -5.91 -31.00
N LYS A 78 -29.53 -6.82 -30.03
CA LYS A 78 -29.10 -6.50 -28.66
C LYS A 78 -27.58 -6.53 -28.58
N ILE A 79 -27.00 -5.67 -27.76
CA ILE A 79 -25.56 -5.58 -27.51
C ILE A 79 -25.30 -5.53 -26.00
N GLY A 80 -24.26 -6.24 -25.55
CA GLY A 80 -23.93 -6.36 -24.13
C GLY A 80 -23.10 -5.20 -23.61
N PHE A 81 -23.09 -5.01 -22.29
CA PHE A 81 -22.24 -4.02 -21.63
C PHE A 81 -20.75 -4.18 -22.01
N MET A 82 -20.11 -3.06 -22.36
CA MET A 82 -18.72 -2.98 -22.82
C MET A 82 -18.35 -3.85 -24.04
N GLU A 83 -19.35 -4.31 -24.81
CA GLU A 83 -19.09 -4.99 -26.08
C GLU A 83 -18.48 -4.01 -27.10
N PRO A 84 -17.32 -4.32 -27.72
CA PRO A 84 -16.63 -3.42 -28.64
C PRO A 84 -17.21 -3.47 -30.07
N PHE A 85 -17.20 -2.32 -30.74
CA PHE A 85 -17.63 -2.17 -32.13
C PHE A 85 -16.75 -1.20 -32.91
N TYR A 86 -16.62 -1.43 -34.21
CA TYR A 86 -16.09 -0.44 -35.15
C TYR A 86 -17.19 0.50 -35.65
N VAL A 87 -16.86 1.77 -35.84
CA VAL A 87 -17.79 2.75 -36.43
C VAL A 87 -17.61 2.80 -37.95
N SER A 88 -18.71 2.61 -38.67
CA SER A 88 -18.72 2.66 -40.15
C SER A 88 -19.29 3.95 -40.71
N LYS A 89 -20.32 4.50 -40.07
CA LYS A 89 -20.99 5.75 -40.43
C LYS A 89 -21.45 6.48 -39.17
N GLU A 90 -21.64 7.78 -39.33
CA GLU A 90 -22.16 8.69 -38.32
C GLU A 90 -23.17 9.60 -39.01
N GLU A 91 -24.35 9.76 -38.41
CA GLU A 91 -25.47 10.53 -38.97
C GLU A 91 -26.38 10.99 -37.83
N ASN A 92 -26.66 12.30 -37.74
CA ASN A 92 -27.60 12.92 -36.79
C ASN A 92 -27.45 12.48 -35.31
N GLY A 93 -26.21 12.31 -34.83
CA GLY A 93 -25.93 11.85 -33.46
C GLY A 93 -26.02 10.33 -33.25
N TYR A 94 -26.23 9.56 -34.32
CA TYR A 94 -26.23 8.10 -34.32
C TYR A 94 -25.01 7.54 -35.04
N LEU A 95 -24.53 6.38 -34.57
CA LEU A 95 -23.40 5.64 -35.15
C LEU A 95 -23.88 4.31 -35.72
N LYS A 96 -23.40 3.96 -36.91
CA LYS A 96 -23.61 2.64 -37.52
C LYS A 96 -22.47 1.71 -37.17
N LEU A 97 -22.79 0.63 -36.46
CA LEU A 97 -21.83 -0.31 -35.88
C LEU A 97 -21.52 -1.49 -36.78
N ILE A 98 -20.27 -1.96 -36.69
CA ILE A 98 -19.77 -3.22 -37.23
C ILE A 98 -19.17 -4.02 -36.08
N LYS A 99 -19.43 -5.34 -36.04
CA LYS A 99 -18.86 -6.25 -35.04
C LYS A 99 -17.35 -6.09 -34.97
N TYR A 100 -16.82 -5.91 -33.76
CA TYR A 100 -15.37 -5.94 -33.57
C TYR A 100 -14.83 -7.37 -33.68
N LYS A 101 -13.65 -7.49 -34.30
CA LYS A 101 -12.82 -8.71 -34.31
C LYS A 101 -11.37 -8.27 -34.45
N ALA A 102 -10.49 -8.78 -33.58
CA ALA A 102 -9.07 -8.50 -33.64
C ALA A 102 -8.51 -8.82 -35.05
N GLY A 103 -7.67 -7.91 -35.58
CA GLY A 103 -7.05 -8.06 -36.90
C GLY A 103 -7.96 -7.87 -38.12
N MET A 104 -9.24 -7.52 -37.95
CA MET A 104 -10.19 -7.31 -39.07
C MET A 104 -9.80 -6.14 -39.99
N ILE A 105 -9.02 -5.19 -39.49
CA ILE A 105 -8.67 -3.94 -40.19
C ILE A 105 -7.15 -3.75 -40.29
N ARG A 106 -6.72 -3.16 -41.41
CA ARG A 106 -5.37 -2.59 -41.56
C ARG A 106 -5.50 -1.09 -41.84
N GLY A 107 -5.13 -0.27 -40.85
CA GLY A 107 -5.48 1.15 -40.83
C GLY A 107 -7.00 1.31 -40.80
N ARG A 108 -7.60 1.79 -41.90
CA ARG A 108 -9.06 1.90 -42.04
C ARG A 108 -9.72 0.79 -42.88
N LYS A 109 -8.95 0.01 -43.62
CA LYS A 109 -9.50 -0.92 -44.62
C LYS A 109 -9.86 -2.24 -43.95
N ILE A 110 -11.09 -2.69 -44.16
CA ILE A 110 -11.54 -4.02 -43.74
C ILE A 110 -10.88 -5.06 -44.64
N THR A 111 -10.05 -5.92 -44.05
CA THR A 111 -9.33 -6.99 -44.74
C THR A 111 -10.15 -8.28 -44.76
N ASP A 112 -10.80 -8.63 -43.65
CA ASP A 112 -11.68 -9.80 -43.51
C ASP A 112 -13.16 -9.43 -43.75
N LYS A 113 -13.56 -9.41 -45.03
CA LYS A 113 -14.93 -9.02 -45.42
C LYS A 113 -16.03 -9.94 -44.89
N ARG A 114 -15.76 -11.23 -44.71
CA ARG A 114 -16.76 -12.20 -44.24
C ARG A 114 -17.12 -11.96 -42.77
N SER A 115 -16.18 -11.39 -42.00
CA SER A 115 -16.38 -11.06 -40.59
C SER A 115 -17.03 -9.70 -40.32
N ALA A 116 -17.18 -8.85 -41.34
CA ALA A 116 -17.73 -7.50 -41.21
C ALA A 116 -19.27 -7.50 -41.12
N ILE A 117 -19.79 -7.92 -39.97
CA ILE A 117 -21.23 -8.02 -39.70
C ILE A 117 -21.74 -6.65 -39.23
N SER A 118 -22.71 -6.04 -39.94
CA SER A 118 -23.37 -4.83 -39.44
C SER A 118 -24.21 -5.15 -38.22
N TYR A 119 -24.14 -4.26 -37.24
CA TYR A 119 -24.96 -4.31 -36.05
C TYR A 119 -26.07 -3.27 -36.05
N GLY A 120 -26.18 -2.40 -37.05
CA GLY A 120 -27.22 -1.36 -37.10
C GLY A 120 -26.78 -0.04 -36.50
N TRP A 121 -27.75 0.83 -36.20
CA TRP A 121 -27.57 2.19 -35.70
C TRP A 121 -27.85 2.30 -34.21
N ILE A 122 -27.14 3.18 -33.52
CA ILE A 122 -27.37 3.47 -32.10
C ILE A 122 -26.96 4.90 -31.76
N ALA A 123 -27.62 5.51 -30.78
CA ALA A 123 -27.29 6.86 -30.32
C ALA A 123 -25.92 6.90 -29.65
N LYS A 124 -25.14 7.96 -29.93
CA LYS A 124 -23.84 8.21 -29.29
C LYS A 124 -23.92 8.21 -27.76
N SER A 125 -25.01 8.71 -27.18
CA SER A 125 -25.19 8.79 -25.73
C SER A 125 -25.28 7.44 -25.03
N LYS A 126 -25.56 6.35 -25.76
CA LYS A 126 -25.58 4.97 -25.25
C LYS A 126 -24.26 4.21 -25.49
N LEU A 127 -23.21 4.92 -25.86
CA LEU A 127 -21.89 4.36 -26.14
C LEU A 127 -20.79 5.09 -25.36
N LEU A 128 -19.73 4.37 -25.03
CA LEU A 128 -18.44 4.95 -24.69
C LEU A 128 -17.67 5.16 -26.01
N LEU A 129 -17.38 6.43 -26.34
CA LEU A 129 -16.90 6.83 -27.66
C LEU A 129 -15.38 6.78 -27.84
N TRP A 130 -14.65 6.47 -26.78
CA TRP A 130 -13.19 6.52 -26.71
C TRP A 130 -12.62 5.38 -25.86
N GLN A 131 -11.30 5.21 -25.91
CA GLN A 131 -10.57 4.15 -25.22
C GLN A 131 -9.78 4.63 -24.01
N ARG A 132 -9.61 5.94 -23.80
CA ARG A 132 -8.88 6.48 -22.65
C ARG A 132 -9.82 7.11 -21.63
N ALA A 133 -9.43 7.07 -20.36
CA ALA A 133 -10.09 7.84 -19.32
C ALA A 133 -9.97 9.35 -19.58
N PHE A 134 -10.77 10.13 -18.86
CA PHE A 134 -10.63 11.57 -18.84
C PHE A 134 -9.21 11.97 -18.46
N SER A 135 -8.69 12.95 -19.19
CA SER A 135 -7.30 13.39 -19.12
C SER A 135 -7.25 14.88 -18.83
N ASN A 136 -6.31 15.25 -17.96
CA ASN A 136 -6.00 16.63 -17.68
C ASN A 136 -5.44 17.28 -18.94
N GLN A 137 -6.10 18.33 -19.44
CA GLN A 137 -5.72 18.95 -20.71
C GLN A 137 -4.42 19.77 -20.64
N LYS A 138 -3.96 20.14 -19.44
CA LYS A 138 -2.66 20.80 -19.22
C LYS A 138 -1.51 19.80 -19.26
N THR A 139 -1.64 18.67 -18.54
CA THR A 139 -0.55 17.69 -18.36
C THR A 139 -0.61 16.51 -19.35
N GLY A 140 -1.78 16.26 -19.95
CA GLY A 140 -2.02 15.14 -20.85
C GLY A 140 -2.09 13.77 -20.14
N TYR A 141 -1.98 13.74 -18.81
CA TYR A 141 -2.12 12.53 -18.01
C TYR A 141 -3.58 12.22 -17.69
N ALA A 142 -3.88 10.95 -17.46
CA ALA A 142 -5.19 10.53 -17.03
C ALA A 142 -5.49 11.07 -15.63
N GLU A 143 -6.70 11.58 -15.44
CA GLU A 143 -7.19 12.00 -14.14
C GLU A 143 -7.53 10.77 -13.31
N LYS A 144 -6.99 10.73 -12.10
CA LYS A 144 -7.29 9.70 -11.11
C LYS A 144 -8.51 10.13 -10.32
N ALA A 145 -9.27 9.14 -9.90
CA ALA A 145 -10.35 9.31 -8.95
C ALA A 145 -10.25 8.24 -7.87
N ILE A 146 -10.82 8.51 -6.71
CA ILE A 146 -10.94 7.50 -5.65
C ILE A 146 -12.39 7.44 -5.15
N GLY A 147 -12.79 6.26 -4.68
CA GLY A 147 -14.02 6.11 -3.91
C GLY A 147 -13.86 6.76 -2.54
N ILE A 148 -14.57 7.86 -2.29
CA ILE A 148 -14.49 8.64 -1.05
C ILE A 148 -15.81 9.38 -0.84
N VAL A 149 -16.19 9.65 0.41
CA VAL A 149 -17.43 10.35 0.74
C VAL A 149 -17.35 11.80 0.31
N ASN A 150 -18.40 12.32 -0.31
CA ASN A 150 -18.57 13.75 -0.54
C ASN A 150 -20.05 14.12 -0.60
N GLY A 151 -20.37 15.25 0.00
CA GLY A 151 -21.72 15.77 0.08
C GLY A 151 -22.54 15.08 1.16
N LYS A 152 -23.76 15.60 1.33
CA LYS A 152 -24.68 15.20 2.40
C LYS A 152 -25.28 13.81 2.18
N ASN A 153 -25.72 13.51 0.95
CA ASN A 153 -26.52 12.31 0.68
C ASN A 153 -25.79 10.98 0.99
N PRO A 154 -24.49 10.81 0.66
CA PRO A 154 -23.79 9.57 1.03
C PRO A 154 -23.61 9.39 2.53
N LEU A 155 -23.65 10.47 3.33
CA LEU A 155 -23.62 10.41 4.80
C LEU A 155 -24.99 10.09 5.41
N THR A 156 -26.08 10.53 4.78
CA THR A 156 -27.46 10.31 5.27
C THR A 156 -28.00 8.94 4.87
N GLU A 157 -27.80 8.52 3.61
CA GLU A 157 -28.30 7.25 3.08
C GLU A 157 -27.17 6.38 2.48
N PRO A 158 -26.16 6.01 3.30
CA PRO A 158 -24.96 5.31 2.82
C PRO A 158 -25.26 3.97 2.13
N LYS A 159 -26.36 3.30 2.46
CA LYS A 159 -26.76 2.00 1.89
C LYS A 159 -26.92 1.98 0.37
N PHE A 160 -27.14 3.14 -0.26
CA PHE A 160 -27.24 3.25 -1.73
C PHE A 160 -25.87 3.41 -2.40
N TYR A 161 -24.85 3.82 -1.65
CA TYR A 161 -23.51 4.14 -2.16
C TYR A 161 -22.48 3.08 -1.77
N TYR A 162 -22.59 2.57 -0.54
CA TYR A 162 -21.58 1.73 0.10
C TYR A 162 -22.18 0.41 0.57
N ASP A 163 -21.34 -0.62 0.57
CA ASP A 163 -21.65 -1.86 1.28
C ASP A 163 -21.29 -1.77 2.77
N THR A 164 -21.59 -2.82 3.52
CA THR A 164 -21.32 -2.88 4.97
C THR A 164 -19.85 -3.07 5.33
N THR A 165 -18.97 -3.24 4.33
CA THR A 165 -17.55 -3.47 4.55
C THR A 165 -16.77 -2.18 4.38
N ASP A 166 -16.52 -1.75 3.14
CA ASP A 166 -15.61 -0.64 2.81
C ASP A 166 -15.60 -0.38 1.29
N SER A 167 -16.69 -0.68 0.60
CA SER A 167 -16.71 -0.67 -0.86
C SER A 167 -17.86 0.12 -1.43
N ILE A 168 -17.61 0.87 -2.51
CA ILE A 168 -18.65 1.51 -3.32
C ILE A 168 -19.39 0.46 -4.16
N LEU A 169 -20.70 0.64 -4.30
CA LEU A 169 -21.55 -0.19 -5.15
C LEU A 169 -21.46 0.27 -6.61
N VAL A 170 -21.23 -0.68 -7.52
CA VAL A 170 -21.06 -0.42 -8.95
C VAL A 170 -22.04 -1.23 -9.79
N TYR A 171 -22.57 -0.63 -10.85
CA TYR A 171 -23.73 -1.10 -11.60
C TYR A 171 -23.43 -1.27 -13.09
N ASN A 172 -24.21 -2.10 -13.79
CA ASN A 172 -24.09 -2.30 -15.24
C ASN A 172 -24.70 -1.16 -16.07
N THR A 173 -25.55 -0.33 -15.47
CA THR A 173 -26.33 0.70 -16.16
C THR A 173 -26.28 2.03 -15.40
N PRO A 174 -26.39 3.17 -16.09
CA PRO A 174 -26.39 4.49 -15.44
C PRO A 174 -27.64 4.72 -14.57
N GLU A 175 -28.66 3.88 -14.65
CA GLU A 175 -29.84 3.93 -13.78
C GLU A 175 -29.57 3.34 -12.38
N LEU A 176 -28.40 2.71 -12.16
CA LEU A 176 -27.96 2.14 -10.88
C LEU A 176 -28.94 1.10 -10.29
N LYS A 177 -29.50 0.24 -11.15
CA LYS A 177 -30.44 -0.82 -10.75
C LYS A 177 -29.73 -2.16 -10.54
N ASP A 178 -29.02 -2.62 -11.56
CA ASP A 178 -28.41 -3.95 -11.57
C ASP A 178 -26.96 -3.88 -11.08
N ARG A 179 -26.76 -4.33 -9.84
CA ARG A 179 -25.44 -4.39 -9.20
C ARG A 179 -24.54 -5.34 -9.98
N ARG A 180 -23.37 -4.85 -10.38
CA ARG A 180 -22.36 -5.60 -11.11
C ARG A 180 -21.26 -6.10 -10.19
N THR A 181 -20.69 -5.19 -9.41
CA THR A 181 -19.50 -5.44 -8.59
C THR A 181 -19.39 -4.39 -7.50
N LYS A 182 -18.31 -4.45 -6.74
CA LYS A 182 -17.93 -3.47 -5.72
C LYS A 182 -16.47 -3.05 -5.93
N VAL A 183 -16.17 -1.81 -5.59
CA VAL A 183 -14.80 -1.28 -5.63
C VAL A 183 -14.44 -0.78 -4.24
N ARG A 184 -13.25 -1.13 -3.74
CA ARG A 184 -12.85 -0.74 -2.38
C ARG A 184 -12.65 0.77 -2.31
N LEU A 185 -13.03 1.38 -1.20
CA LEU A 185 -12.80 2.80 -0.94
C LEU A 185 -11.30 3.12 -1.01
N HIS A 186 -10.99 4.33 -1.47
CA HIS A 186 -9.64 4.87 -1.62
C HIS A 186 -8.73 4.13 -2.62
N GLU A 187 -9.28 3.18 -3.39
CA GLU A 187 -8.59 2.62 -4.55
C GLU A 187 -8.59 3.63 -5.70
N ILE A 188 -7.46 3.76 -6.40
CA ILE A 188 -7.38 4.57 -7.62
C ILE A 188 -8.23 3.92 -8.71
N ALA A 189 -9.14 4.71 -9.26
CA ALA A 189 -9.98 4.42 -10.40
C ALA A 189 -9.83 5.55 -11.44
N TYR A 190 -10.30 5.28 -12.65
CA TYR A 190 -10.26 6.23 -13.76
C TYR A 190 -11.67 6.46 -14.29
N ILE A 191 -12.04 7.72 -14.52
CA ILE A 191 -13.37 8.09 -15.02
C ILE A 191 -13.34 8.08 -16.54
N PHE A 192 -14.22 7.29 -17.16
CA PHE A 192 -14.32 7.17 -18.62
C PHE A 192 -15.48 7.96 -19.20
N LYS A 193 -16.58 8.12 -18.46
CA LYS A 193 -17.77 8.80 -18.97
C LYS A 193 -18.58 9.38 -17.83
N LYS A 194 -19.23 10.52 -18.08
CA LYS A 194 -20.23 11.13 -17.23
C LYS A 194 -21.62 10.95 -17.86
N SER A 195 -22.64 10.64 -17.06
CA SER A 195 -24.03 10.59 -17.52
C SER A 195 -24.53 11.98 -17.93
N GLU A 196 -25.57 12.03 -18.76
CA GLU A 196 -26.13 13.30 -19.27
C GLU A 196 -26.64 14.23 -18.14
N ASP A 197 -27.17 13.66 -17.06
CA ASP A 197 -27.60 14.40 -15.86
C ASP A 197 -26.44 14.81 -14.94
N GLY A 198 -25.21 14.40 -15.26
CA GLY A 198 -24.01 14.68 -14.47
C GLY A 198 -23.90 13.92 -13.14
N LYS A 199 -24.85 13.02 -12.84
CA LYS A 199 -24.97 12.38 -11.52
C LYS A 199 -24.32 11.01 -11.42
N LYS A 200 -23.85 10.43 -12.52
CA LYS A 200 -23.18 9.13 -12.55
C LYS A 200 -21.88 9.17 -13.35
N TYR A 201 -20.93 8.35 -12.94
CA TYR A 201 -19.68 8.11 -13.64
C TYR A 201 -19.56 6.65 -14.05
N LEU A 202 -19.01 6.41 -15.24
CA LEU A 202 -18.48 5.11 -15.66
C LEU A 202 -17.01 5.06 -15.28
N ILE A 203 -16.62 4.13 -14.41
CA ILE A 203 -15.26 4.03 -13.87
C ILE A 203 -14.56 2.72 -14.26
N GLY A 204 -13.23 2.74 -14.31
CA GLY A 204 -12.38 1.58 -14.63
C GLY A 204 -11.10 1.49 -13.79
N SER A 205 -10.43 0.35 -13.89
CA SER A 205 -9.18 0.03 -13.18
C SER A 205 -7.93 0.60 -13.85
N ASP A 206 -7.99 0.84 -15.16
CA ASP A 206 -6.88 1.25 -16.01
C ASP A 206 -7.20 2.57 -16.71
N ASP A 207 -6.19 3.35 -17.11
CA ASP A 207 -6.37 4.62 -17.81
C ASP A 207 -6.66 4.45 -19.32
N GLN A 208 -6.39 3.27 -19.87
CA GLN A 208 -6.60 2.93 -21.28
C GLN A 208 -7.18 1.53 -21.45
N LEU A 209 -8.19 1.43 -22.32
CA LEU A 209 -8.87 0.20 -22.66
C LEU A 209 -8.24 -0.47 -23.89
N VAL A 210 -8.08 -1.79 -23.79
CA VAL A 210 -7.84 -2.67 -24.93
C VAL A 210 -9.17 -3.32 -25.29
N ALA A 211 -9.55 -3.30 -26.58
CA ALA A 211 -10.89 -3.68 -27.01
C ALA A 211 -11.32 -5.08 -26.55
N ASP A 212 -10.42 -6.08 -26.64
CA ASP A 212 -10.70 -7.48 -26.24
C ASP A 212 -10.84 -7.67 -24.72
N THR A 213 -10.30 -6.76 -23.91
CA THR A 213 -10.31 -6.87 -22.44
C THR A 213 -11.07 -5.74 -21.77
N ALA A 214 -11.76 -4.89 -22.53
CA ALA A 214 -12.44 -3.69 -22.02
C ALA A 214 -13.46 -4.01 -20.92
N LEU A 215 -14.18 -5.12 -21.05
CA LEU A 215 -15.12 -5.58 -20.01
C LEU A 215 -14.43 -5.87 -18.67
N LYS A 216 -13.17 -6.32 -18.67
CA LYS A 216 -12.40 -6.59 -17.45
C LYS A 216 -11.81 -5.32 -16.84
N SER A 217 -11.43 -4.35 -17.67
CA SER A 217 -10.82 -3.08 -17.21
C SER A 217 -11.84 -2.04 -16.74
N ILE A 218 -13.10 -2.12 -17.18
CA ILE A 218 -14.16 -1.25 -16.65
C ILE A 218 -14.78 -1.91 -15.42
N TYR A 219 -15.07 -1.11 -14.40
CA TYR A 219 -15.84 -1.52 -13.22
C TYR A 219 -17.33 -1.32 -13.38
N GLY A 220 -17.78 -0.25 -14.03
CA GLY A 220 -19.20 0.03 -14.27
C GLY A 220 -19.62 1.43 -13.81
N TRP A 221 -20.92 1.65 -13.72
CA TRP A 221 -21.52 2.91 -13.32
C TRP A 221 -21.60 3.06 -11.80
N VAL A 222 -21.32 4.25 -11.32
CA VAL A 222 -21.40 4.62 -9.91
C VAL A 222 -21.98 6.03 -9.77
N ALA A 223 -22.60 6.32 -8.63
CA ALA A 223 -23.04 7.67 -8.30
C ALA A 223 -21.83 8.62 -8.20
N ALA A 224 -21.93 9.79 -8.81
CA ALA A 224 -20.86 10.79 -8.84
C ALA A 224 -20.47 11.32 -7.45
N SER A 225 -21.38 11.26 -6.47
CA SER A 225 -21.11 11.65 -5.08
C SER A 225 -20.33 10.60 -4.26
N ALA A 226 -20.05 9.42 -4.84
CA ALA A 226 -19.25 8.37 -4.18
C ALA A 226 -17.83 8.25 -4.76
N VAL A 227 -17.49 9.04 -5.79
CA VAL A 227 -16.18 9.01 -6.46
C VAL A 227 -15.73 10.43 -6.78
N HIS A 228 -14.52 10.79 -6.36
CA HIS A 228 -13.97 12.13 -6.56
C HIS A 228 -12.63 12.11 -7.26
N SER A 229 -12.38 13.15 -8.07
CA SER A 229 -11.07 13.42 -8.66
C SER A 229 -10.01 13.52 -7.56
N TRP A 230 -8.84 12.94 -7.82
CA TRP A 230 -7.73 12.78 -6.88
C TRP A 230 -6.40 13.21 -7.51
N GLY A 231 -6.45 14.21 -8.40
CA GLY A 231 -5.32 14.67 -9.20
C GLY A 231 -4.95 13.69 -10.32
N ASP A 232 -3.79 13.89 -10.96
CA ASP A 232 -3.32 13.04 -12.05
C ASP A 232 -2.30 11.98 -11.59
N ARG A 233 -1.23 12.40 -10.91
CA ARG A 233 -0.17 11.55 -10.39
C ARG A 233 0.79 12.23 -9.42
N LEU A 234 0.86 13.57 -9.38
CA LEU A 234 1.80 14.30 -8.51
C LEU A 234 1.31 14.33 -7.06
N TYR A 235 2.21 14.05 -6.12
CA TYR A 235 1.99 14.06 -4.67
C TYR A 235 3.10 14.85 -3.97
N ILE A 236 2.75 15.40 -2.80
CA ILE A 236 3.70 15.90 -1.81
C ILE A 236 3.71 14.90 -0.65
N THR A 237 4.88 14.36 -0.35
CA THR A 237 5.06 13.23 0.58
C THR A 237 6.27 13.42 1.49
N ALA A 238 6.41 12.53 2.48
CA ALA A 238 7.58 12.49 3.36
C ALA A 238 8.87 12.17 2.58
N VAL A 239 10.03 12.65 3.05
CA VAL A 239 11.35 12.29 2.46
C VAL A 239 11.61 10.78 2.46
N LYS A 240 11.09 10.07 3.46
CA LYS A 240 11.09 8.60 3.52
C LYS A 240 9.66 8.10 3.74
N PRO A 241 8.87 7.93 2.67
CA PRO A 241 7.52 7.39 2.77
C PRO A 241 7.54 6.02 3.48
N GLY A 242 6.55 5.74 4.31
CA GLY A 242 6.47 4.47 5.05
C GLY A 242 7.11 4.44 6.43
N ASN A 243 7.66 5.55 6.92
CA ASN A 243 8.22 5.62 8.28
C ASN A 243 7.26 6.31 9.28
N TYR A 244 6.67 5.53 10.19
CA TYR A 244 5.79 6.04 11.25
C TYR A 244 6.43 7.09 12.16
N ASP A 245 7.75 7.07 12.33
CA ASP A 245 8.43 8.00 13.23
C ASP A 245 8.49 9.42 12.65
N THR A 246 8.25 9.58 11.34
CA THR A 246 8.26 10.88 10.65
C THR A 246 6.86 11.36 10.26
N ASP A 247 5.80 10.62 10.61
CA ASP A 247 4.43 11.00 10.24
C ASP A 247 4.04 12.35 10.84
N ASP A 248 4.34 12.56 12.13
CA ASP A 248 3.96 13.78 12.85
C ASP A 248 4.68 15.01 12.28
N SER A 249 5.98 14.90 11.99
CA SER A 249 6.75 15.98 11.37
C SER A 249 6.30 16.27 9.93
N THR A 250 5.98 15.22 9.17
CA THR A 250 5.44 15.35 7.80
C THR A 250 4.08 16.05 7.81
N ALA A 251 3.17 15.62 8.70
CA ALA A 251 1.85 16.21 8.85
C ALA A 251 1.94 17.70 9.22
N ASN A 252 2.80 18.03 10.18
CA ASN A 252 3.03 19.41 10.59
C ASN A 252 3.65 20.26 9.45
N ALA A 253 4.61 19.72 8.69
CA ALA A 253 5.21 20.43 7.57
C ALA A 253 4.19 20.74 6.46
N ILE A 254 3.31 19.79 6.13
CA ILE A 254 2.22 20.02 5.17
C ILE A 254 1.23 21.03 5.74
N LYS A 255 0.79 20.85 6.99
CA LYS A 255 -0.15 21.75 7.67
C LYS A 255 0.35 23.20 7.68
N ASN A 256 1.63 23.42 7.98
CA ASN A 256 2.23 24.77 7.99
C ASN A 256 2.30 25.40 6.60
N GLY A 257 2.29 24.61 5.54
CA GLY A 257 2.22 25.09 4.16
C GLY A 257 0.80 25.40 3.67
N ILE A 258 -0.24 24.97 4.40
CA ILE A 258 -1.64 25.17 4.02
C ILE A 258 -2.08 26.58 4.43
N SER A 259 -2.52 27.37 3.44
CA SER A 259 -3.04 28.73 3.66
C SER A 259 -4.55 28.76 3.85
N LYS A 260 -5.29 27.80 3.27
CA LYS A 260 -6.75 27.71 3.34
C LYS A 260 -7.22 26.27 3.17
N GLY A 261 -8.31 25.90 3.85
CA GLY A 261 -8.97 24.61 3.71
C GLY A 261 -8.69 23.65 4.86
N THR A 262 -8.95 22.37 4.65
CA THR A 262 -8.80 21.35 5.70
C THR A 262 -7.33 21.14 6.06
N ALA A 263 -7.02 20.97 7.35
CA ALA A 263 -5.67 20.60 7.77
C ALA A 263 -5.38 19.14 7.40
N PHE A 264 -4.16 18.87 6.91
CA PHE A 264 -3.72 17.49 6.68
C PHE A 264 -3.30 16.84 8.00
N VAL A 265 -3.82 15.64 8.24
CA VAL A 265 -3.43 14.77 9.37
C VAL A 265 -3.19 13.37 8.80
N VAL A 266 -2.04 12.78 9.15
CA VAL A 266 -1.77 11.39 8.77
C VAL A 266 -2.65 10.48 9.61
N ASP A 267 -3.47 9.66 8.98
CA ASP A 267 -4.21 8.63 9.70
C ASP A 267 -3.24 7.51 10.12
N PRO A 268 -3.01 7.32 11.43
CA PRO A 268 -2.09 6.29 11.93
C PRO A 268 -2.57 4.89 11.57
N LEU A 269 -3.87 4.69 11.32
CA LEU A 269 -4.48 3.39 11.00
C LEU A 269 -4.23 2.94 9.56
N LEU A 270 -3.80 3.84 8.69
CA LEU A 270 -3.45 3.46 7.33
C LEU A 270 -2.16 2.63 7.30
N PRO A 271 -2.04 1.65 6.37
CA PRO A 271 -0.78 0.95 6.13
C PRO A 271 0.33 1.95 5.81
N ARG A 272 1.51 1.78 6.42
CA ARG A 272 2.61 2.75 6.31
C ARG A 272 3.01 3.04 4.85
N GLU A 273 3.02 2.02 4.00
CA GLU A 273 3.41 2.14 2.60
C GLU A 273 2.32 2.77 1.71
N ASN A 274 1.11 2.99 2.21
CA ASN A 274 0.00 3.52 1.41
C ASN A 274 0.11 5.04 1.20
N LEU A 275 0.81 5.44 0.16
CA LEU A 275 1.00 6.86 -0.19
C LEU A 275 -0.30 7.57 -0.60
N ILE A 276 -1.35 6.86 -1.07
CA ILE A 276 -2.56 7.47 -1.65
C ILE A 276 -3.24 8.44 -0.67
N LEU A 277 -3.27 8.09 0.61
CA LEU A 277 -3.91 8.89 1.67
C LEU A 277 -2.94 9.35 2.77
N ARG A 278 -1.72 8.80 2.83
CA ARG A 278 -0.66 9.27 3.75
C ARG A 278 0.20 10.38 3.15
N SER A 279 -0.21 10.88 1.99
CA SER A 279 0.40 12.00 1.27
C SER A 279 -0.72 12.77 0.59
N VAL A 280 -0.42 13.98 0.12
CA VAL A 280 -1.43 14.84 -0.50
C VAL A 280 -1.25 14.87 -2.02
N PRO A 281 -2.25 14.46 -2.82
CA PRO A 281 -2.19 14.63 -4.27
C PRO A 281 -2.34 16.11 -4.63
N VAL A 282 -1.64 16.54 -5.67
CA VAL A 282 -1.86 17.83 -6.32
C VAL A 282 -3.00 17.67 -7.31
N VAL A 283 -4.11 18.38 -7.05
CA VAL A 283 -5.33 18.37 -7.87
C VAL A 283 -5.26 19.45 -8.95
N SER A 284 -4.79 20.65 -8.59
CA SER A 284 -4.46 21.72 -9.55
C SER A 284 -3.18 22.45 -9.16
N ASP A 285 -2.47 22.93 -10.18
CA ASP A 285 -1.33 23.82 -10.08
C ASP A 285 -1.78 25.19 -10.59
N ASP A 286 -1.96 26.13 -9.67
CA ASP A 286 -2.28 27.53 -9.92
C ASP A 286 -1.06 28.37 -9.52
N GLU A 287 -0.71 29.42 -10.27
CA GLU A 287 0.57 30.12 -10.11
C GLU A 287 0.87 30.52 -8.64
N GLY A 288 1.85 29.84 -8.03
CA GLY A 288 2.28 30.06 -6.64
C GLY A 288 1.54 29.25 -5.56
N THR A 289 0.47 28.52 -5.89
CA THR A 289 -0.33 27.73 -4.93
C THR A 289 -0.84 26.43 -5.55
N TYR A 290 -0.61 25.30 -4.87
CA TYR A 290 -1.22 24.02 -5.20
C TYR A 290 -2.59 23.88 -4.56
N SER A 291 -3.60 23.46 -5.32
CA SER A 291 -4.79 22.86 -4.74
C SER A 291 -4.52 21.38 -4.50
N VAL A 292 -4.60 20.94 -3.24
CA VAL A 292 -4.32 19.55 -2.85
C VAL A 292 -5.56 18.85 -2.33
N GLY A 293 -5.66 17.55 -2.61
CA GLY A 293 -6.73 16.70 -2.10
C GLY A 293 -6.45 16.22 -0.67
N ILE A 294 -7.47 16.24 0.19
CA ILE A 294 -7.38 15.79 1.58
C ILE A 294 -8.53 14.81 1.88
N ALA A 295 -8.19 13.74 2.59
CA ALA A 295 -9.14 12.75 3.10
C ALA A 295 -9.35 12.98 4.60
N ALA A 296 -10.31 13.83 4.95
CA ALA A 296 -10.65 14.12 6.34
C ALA A 296 -11.38 12.93 6.98
N ASP A 297 -11.19 12.69 8.28
CA ASP A 297 -12.02 11.73 9.00
C ASP A 297 -13.47 12.24 9.09
N VAL A 298 -14.43 11.39 8.72
CA VAL A 298 -15.86 11.70 8.91
C VAL A 298 -16.18 11.87 10.40
N TYR A 299 -15.57 11.05 11.27
CA TYR A 299 -15.80 11.11 12.71
C TYR A 299 -14.57 11.55 13.48
N ASN A 300 -14.79 12.41 14.46
CA ASN A 300 -13.82 12.64 15.51
C ASN A 300 -13.78 11.42 16.45
N LYS A 301 -12.61 10.76 16.50
CA LYS A 301 -12.39 9.52 17.28
C LYS A 301 -11.72 9.77 18.63
N LYS A 302 -11.30 11.01 18.93
CA LYS A 302 -10.42 11.34 20.05
C LYS A 302 -10.98 10.87 21.40
N ASP A 303 -12.29 11.05 21.59
CA ASP A 303 -12.99 10.72 22.83
C ASP A 303 -13.65 9.34 22.81
N ASN A 304 -13.43 8.55 21.75
CA ASN A 304 -13.93 7.18 21.69
C ASN A 304 -13.24 6.33 22.76
N LYS A 305 -14.07 5.53 23.43
CA LYS A 305 -13.66 4.58 24.46
C LYS A 305 -14.38 3.26 24.23
N ILE A 306 -13.71 2.16 24.57
CA ILE A 306 -14.31 0.83 24.56
C ILE A 306 -14.13 0.17 25.92
N LEU A 307 -15.06 -0.71 26.28
CA LEU A 307 -14.95 -1.53 27.48
C LEU A 307 -14.10 -2.76 27.17
N THR A 308 -13.15 -3.04 28.04
CA THR A 308 -12.30 -4.22 27.96
C THR A 308 -12.98 -5.38 28.69
N ILE A 309 -12.43 -6.59 28.55
CA ILE A 309 -13.01 -7.79 29.19
C ILE A 309 -12.99 -7.74 30.72
N ASN A 310 -12.16 -6.88 31.33
CA ASN A 310 -12.16 -6.69 32.78
C ASN A 310 -12.95 -5.44 33.23
N GLY A 311 -13.70 -4.81 32.32
CA GLY A 311 -14.54 -3.65 32.62
C GLY A 311 -13.80 -2.31 32.67
N SER A 312 -12.47 -2.30 32.47
CA SER A 312 -11.73 -1.04 32.33
C SER A 312 -12.05 -0.35 31.00
N SER A 313 -11.91 0.97 30.96
CA SER A 313 -12.12 1.76 29.75
C SER A 313 -10.80 1.94 29.02
N LEU A 314 -10.73 1.50 27.76
CA LEU A 314 -9.58 1.73 26.88
C LEU A 314 -9.89 2.91 25.95
N SER A 315 -9.03 3.94 25.98
CA SER A 315 -9.21 5.13 25.14
C SER A 315 -8.66 4.93 23.72
N TYR A 316 -9.15 5.72 22.77
CA TYR A 316 -8.61 5.74 21.41
C TYR A 316 -7.11 6.11 21.39
N GLN A 317 -6.66 7.02 22.26
CA GLN A 317 -5.25 7.42 22.32
C GLN A 317 -4.35 6.26 22.78
N ASP A 318 -4.77 5.51 23.81
CA ASP A 318 -4.05 4.32 24.28
C ASP A 318 -3.96 3.28 23.18
N TYR A 319 -5.06 3.06 22.45
CA TYR A 319 -5.09 2.19 21.29
C TYR A 319 -4.12 2.60 20.19
N ILE A 320 -4.04 3.89 19.83
CA ILE A 320 -3.07 4.37 18.84
C ILE A 320 -1.63 4.12 19.32
N GLN A 321 -1.33 4.35 20.60
CA GLN A 321 -0.01 4.07 21.17
C GLN A 321 0.31 2.58 21.16
N LEU A 322 -0.64 1.72 21.54
CA LEU A 322 -0.49 0.27 21.45
C LEU A 322 -0.20 -0.16 20.01
N ARG A 323 -0.99 0.30 19.04
CA ARG A 323 -0.82 -0.04 17.63
C ARG A 323 0.54 0.42 17.07
N LYS A 324 1.01 1.61 17.46
CA LYS A 324 2.32 2.16 17.05
C LYS A 324 3.50 1.39 17.64
N ASN A 325 3.39 0.95 18.89
CA ASN A 325 4.54 0.43 19.65
C ASN A 325 4.61 -1.10 19.69
N LYS A 326 3.51 -1.85 19.54
CA LYS A 326 3.52 -3.32 19.65
C LYS A 326 4.42 -4.04 18.64
N ASN A 327 4.64 -3.44 17.47
CA ASN A 327 5.56 -3.97 16.44
C ASN A 327 7.04 -3.63 16.72
N LYS A 328 7.35 -2.84 17.76
CA LYS A 328 8.71 -2.67 18.26
C LYS A 328 8.99 -3.83 19.20
N VAL A 329 9.85 -4.74 18.77
CA VAL A 329 10.19 -5.96 19.49
C VAL A 329 11.57 -5.77 20.10
N ASN A 330 11.69 -5.91 21.41
CA ASN A 330 12.98 -5.85 22.10
C ASN A 330 13.32 -7.23 22.65
N VAL A 331 14.44 -7.79 22.21
CA VAL A 331 14.91 -9.11 22.63
C VAL A 331 16.15 -8.95 23.50
N VAL A 332 16.07 -9.41 24.74
CA VAL A 332 17.21 -9.43 25.67
C VAL A 332 17.64 -10.87 25.91
N PHE A 333 18.87 -11.17 25.53
CA PHE A 333 19.52 -12.45 25.85
C PHE A 333 20.14 -12.37 27.23
N VAL A 334 19.70 -13.22 28.16
CA VAL A 334 20.26 -13.33 29.52
C VAL A 334 21.02 -14.65 29.58
N VAL A 335 22.35 -14.59 29.50
CA VAL A 335 23.20 -15.76 29.24
C VAL A 335 24.11 -16.06 30.43
N ASP A 336 24.09 -17.30 30.88
CA ASP A 336 24.99 -17.85 31.89
C ASP A 336 26.42 -17.89 31.36
N GLY A 337 27.28 -17.08 31.97
CA GLY A 337 28.72 -17.05 31.73
C GLY A 337 29.54 -17.68 32.85
N GLY A 338 28.88 -18.37 33.78
CA GLY A 338 29.43 -18.94 34.99
C GLY A 338 30.35 -20.12 34.77
N SER A 339 30.86 -20.66 35.87
CA SER A 339 31.85 -21.74 35.83
C SER A 339 31.35 -23.04 35.15
N PRO A 340 30.08 -23.48 35.34
CA PRO A 340 29.55 -24.65 34.63
C PRO A 340 29.50 -24.49 33.09
N MET A 341 29.53 -23.26 32.59
CA MET A 341 29.42 -22.94 31.17
C MET A 341 30.76 -22.87 30.42
N THR A 342 31.89 -23.10 31.08
CA THR A 342 33.25 -23.01 30.49
C THR A 342 33.40 -23.77 29.18
N LYS A 343 32.84 -24.98 29.05
CA LYS A 343 32.93 -25.82 27.85
C LYS A 343 31.86 -25.52 26.79
N TYR A 344 30.81 -24.78 27.15
CA TYR A 344 29.60 -24.67 26.34
C TYR A 344 29.34 -23.25 25.82
N PHE A 345 29.86 -22.22 26.49
CA PHE A 345 29.59 -20.83 26.15
C PHE A 345 29.96 -20.49 24.69
N SER A 346 31.14 -20.90 24.22
CA SER A 346 31.56 -20.63 22.83
C SER A 346 30.66 -21.32 21.80
N GLY A 347 30.27 -22.58 22.05
CA GLY A 347 29.29 -23.27 21.20
C GLY A 347 27.94 -22.56 21.20
N MET A 348 27.49 -22.12 22.37
CA MET A 348 26.26 -21.36 22.54
C MET A 348 26.28 -20.02 21.80
N THR A 349 27.41 -19.30 21.77
CA THR A 349 27.51 -18.07 20.97
C THR A 349 27.28 -18.32 19.49
N ASN A 350 27.71 -19.47 18.95
CA ASN A 350 27.41 -19.84 17.56
C ASN A 350 25.91 -20.13 17.37
N THR A 351 25.29 -20.81 18.34
CA THR A 351 23.84 -21.08 18.34
C THR A 351 23.04 -19.79 18.36
N ILE A 352 23.38 -18.87 19.28
CA ILE A 352 22.75 -17.55 19.35
C ILE A 352 22.95 -16.82 18.03
N SER A 353 24.15 -16.82 17.44
CA SER A 353 24.38 -16.21 16.12
C SER A 353 23.40 -16.67 15.04
N SER A 354 23.02 -17.96 15.05
CA SER A 354 22.06 -18.50 14.07
C SER A 354 20.62 -17.99 14.26
N PHE A 355 20.28 -17.50 15.46
CA PHE A 355 18.94 -17.02 15.80
C PHE A 355 18.56 -15.72 15.10
N GLU A 356 19.52 -14.94 14.60
CA GLU A 356 19.24 -13.71 13.84
C GLU A 356 18.26 -13.98 12.70
N SER A 357 18.44 -15.09 11.98
CA SER A 357 17.55 -15.51 10.89
C SER A 357 16.10 -15.73 11.34
N ILE A 358 15.90 -16.24 12.56
CA ILE A 358 14.57 -16.51 13.15
C ILE A 358 13.92 -15.21 13.60
N MET A 359 14.70 -14.21 14.02
CA MET A 359 14.17 -12.88 14.37
C MET A 359 13.57 -12.18 13.14
N GLY A 360 14.00 -12.55 11.93
CA GLY A 360 13.37 -12.14 10.67
C GLY A 360 11.95 -12.71 10.45
N ASP A 361 11.53 -13.71 11.23
CA ASP A 361 10.17 -14.28 11.16
C ASP A 361 9.12 -13.38 11.81
N PHE A 362 9.53 -12.33 12.55
CA PHE A 362 8.62 -11.25 12.92
C PHE A 362 8.18 -10.55 11.62
N GLY A 363 6.86 -10.48 11.40
CA GLY A 363 6.28 -10.13 10.10
C GLY A 363 6.75 -8.78 9.54
N LYS A 364 6.46 -8.54 8.24
CA LYS A 364 6.85 -7.31 7.55
C LYS A 364 6.47 -6.07 8.38
N GLY A 365 7.49 -5.33 8.82
CA GLY A 365 7.35 -4.06 9.53
C GLY A 365 7.59 -4.08 11.03
N ALA A 366 7.87 -5.24 11.62
CA ALA A 366 8.44 -5.30 12.95
C ALA A 366 9.84 -4.64 12.99
N LYS A 367 10.12 -3.87 14.04
CA LYS A 367 11.46 -3.33 14.34
C LYS A 367 12.02 -4.13 15.49
N VAL A 368 13.02 -4.97 15.24
CA VAL A 368 13.61 -5.84 16.26
C VAL A 368 14.92 -5.24 16.76
N ASN A 369 15.00 -5.02 18.07
CA ASN A 369 16.20 -4.55 18.76
C ASN A 369 16.73 -5.63 19.71
N TYR A 370 18.02 -5.59 19.99
CA TYR A 370 18.74 -6.64 20.69
C TYR A 370 19.55 -6.06 21.86
N GLY A 371 19.38 -6.66 23.03
CA GLY A 371 20.20 -6.42 24.22
C GLY A 371 20.80 -7.72 24.75
N GLY A 372 21.77 -7.62 25.64
CA GLY A 372 22.45 -8.78 26.22
C GLY A 372 22.81 -8.58 27.67
N VAL A 373 22.71 -9.64 28.47
CA VAL A 373 23.18 -9.71 29.84
C VAL A 373 23.97 -11.00 29.99
N VAL A 374 25.19 -10.92 30.53
CA VAL A 374 25.98 -12.10 30.91
C VAL A 374 26.22 -12.06 32.40
N TYR A 375 25.97 -13.17 33.09
CA TYR A 375 26.13 -13.27 34.53
C TYR A 375 27.13 -14.36 34.93
N ARG A 376 27.87 -14.11 36.01
CA ARG A 376 28.82 -15.05 36.62
C ARG A 376 28.75 -14.97 38.13
N GLY A 377 28.74 -16.12 38.79
CA GLY A 377 28.78 -16.28 40.22
C GLY A 377 30.09 -15.76 40.82
N GLU A 378 30.06 -15.52 42.13
CA GLU A 378 31.21 -15.01 42.89
C GLU A 378 32.33 -16.04 43.02
N SER A 379 32.00 -17.32 42.88
CA SER A 379 32.95 -18.43 42.94
C SER A 379 33.16 -19.06 41.56
N GLY A 380 34.34 -19.66 41.34
CA GLY A 380 34.65 -20.41 40.13
C GLY A 380 35.10 -19.61 38.91
N CYS A 381 34.96 -18.28 38.92
CA CYS A 381 35.36 -17.39 37.82
C CYS A 381 36.27 -16.24 38.29
N SER A 382 37.24 -15.86 37.45
CA SER A 382 38.17 -14.74 37.72
C SER A 382 37.55 -13.35 37.58
N VAL A 383 36.42 -13.25 36.88
CA VAL A 383 35.71 -11.98 36.62
C VAL A 383 34.22 -12.16 36.96
N PRO A 384 33.85 -12.18 38.25
CA PRO A 384 32.46 -12.34 38.68
C PRO A 384 31.62 -11.10 38.35
N GLY A 385 30.30 -11.25 38.33
CA GLY A 385 29.35 -10.12 38.20
C GLY A 385 28.39 -10.23 37.02
N ILE A 386 27.60 -9.16 36.83
CA ILE A 386 26.57 -9.04 35.80
C ILE A 386 26.99 -7.95 34.80
N PHE A 387 27.14 -8.34 33.54
CA PHE A 387 27.60 -7.49 32.45
C PHE A 387 26.44 -7.23 31.50
N VAL A 388 26.25 -5.97 31.09
CA VAL A 388 25.09 -5.54 30.31
C VAL A 388 25.52 -4.90 29.00
N ASN A 389 24.84 -5.27 27.92
CA ASN A 389 24.88 -4.64 26.61
C ASN A 389 23.49 -4.02 26.33
N PRO A 390 23.41 -2.70 26.11
CA PRO A 390 22.14 -2.01 25.91
C PRO A 390 21.40 -2.47 24.64
N ILE A 391 20.10 -2.24 24.60
CA ILE A 391 19.23 -2.56 23.47
C ILE A 391 19.55 -1.66 22.27
N GLN A 392 19.83 -2.27 21.11
CA GLN A 392 20.12 -1.57 19.85
C GLN A 392 19.70 -2.39 18.62
N ASP A 393 19.66 -1.77 17.44
CA ASP A 393 19.19 -2.37 16.18
C ASP A 393 20.27 -3.12 15.39
N ASP A 394 21.44 -3.39 15.99
CA ASP A 394 22.56 -4.10 15.36
C ASP A 394 22.91 -5.39 16.10
N TYR A 395 22.51 -6.52 15.51
CA TYR A 395 22.76 -7.86 16.04
C TYR A 395 24.26 -8.17 16.20
N ARG A 396 25.12 -7.62 15.32
CA ARG A 396 26.57 -7.86 15.35
C ARG A 396 27.22 -7.28 16.61
N LYS A 397 26.67 -6.19 17.15
CA LYS A 397 27.16 -5.62 18.41
C LYS A 397 26.83 -6.53 19.60
N LEU A 398 25.64 -7.16 19.61
CA LEU A 398 25.32 -8.22 20.58
C LEU A 398 26.32 -9.38 20.46
N MET A 399 26.60 -9.84 19.24
CA MET A 399 27.54 -10.94 19.03
C MET A 399 28.97 -10.61 19.45
N THR A 400 29.43 -9.38 19.20
CA THR A 400 30.73 -8.89 19.70
C THR A 400 30.77 -8.92 21.23
N PHE A 401 29.72 -8.44 21.90
CA PHE A 401 29.61 -8.49 23.35
C PHE A 401 29.68 -9.94 23.88
N LEU A 402 28.87 -10.86 23.34
CA LEU A 402 28.87 -12.27 23.76
C LEU A 402 30.21 -12.95 23.50
N SER A 403 30.84 -12.69 22.34
CA SER A 403 32.16 -13.26 22.01
C SER A 403 33.25 -12.79 22.97
N ASN A 404 33.21 -11.54 23.42
CA ASN A 404 34.13 -11.03 24.43
C ASN A 404 33.87 -11.69 25.80
N GLN A 405 32.61 -11.90 26.15
CA GLN A 405 32.26 -12.60 27.39
C GLN A 405 32.66 -14.09 27.35
N ALA A 406 32.60 -14.75 26.19
CA ALA A 406 33.07 -16.12 26.03
C ALA A 406 34.55 -16.29 26.42
N LYS A 407 35.41 -15.33 26.02
CA LYS A 407 36.84 -15.33 26.37
C LYS A 407 37.09 -15.29 27.88
N ASN A 408 36.21 -14.63 28.63
CA ASN A 408 36.29 -14.56 30.09
C ASN A 408 35.78 -15.87 30.73
N THR A 409 34.71 -16.46 30.19
CA THR A 409 34.11 -17.71 30.70
C THR A 409 35.02 -18.93 30.51
N VAL A 410 35.83 -18.97 29.44
CA VAL A 410 36.84 -20.01 29.24
C VAL A 410 37.90 -20.03 30.35
N ARG A 411 38.09 -18.91 31.07
CA ARG A 411 39.03 -18.79 32.19
C ARG A 411 38.43 -19.18 33.54
N CYS A 412 37.17 -19.56 33.61
CA CYS A 412 36.56 -20.12 34.81
C CYS A 412 37.05 -21.56 35.03
N ASN A 413 36.92 -22.07 36.26
CA ASN A 413 37.51 -23.34 36.67
C ASN A 413 36.65 -24.58 36.35
N GLY A 414 35.46 -24.41 35.75
CA GLY A 414 34.56 -25.50 35.36
C GLY A 414 33.78 -26.14 36.52
N GLN A 415 33.90 -25.62 37.74
CA GLN A 415 33.19 -26.15 38.91
C GLN A 415 31.68 -25.91 38.83
N VAL A 416 30.90 -26.86 39.34
CA VAL A 416 29.45 -26.73 39.44
C VAL A 416 29.12 -25.81 40.61
N THR A 417 28.60 -24.62 40.30
CA THR A 417 28.23 -23.58 41.26
C THR A 417 26.84 -23.04 40.96
N GLU A 418 26.19 -22.48 41.98
CA GLU A 418 24.97 -21.68 41.80
C GLU A 418 25.33 -20.32 41.18
N GLU A 419 24.45 -19.78 40.34
CA GLU A 419 24.72 -18.57 39.55
C GLU A 419 23.69 -17.46 39.86
N PRO A 420 23.97 -16.16 39.68
CA PRO A 420 23.04 -15.09 40.05
C PRO A 420 21.92 -14.85 39.01
N VAL A 421 21.16 -15.89 38.66
CA VAL A 421 20.14 -15.90 37.59
C VAL A 421 19.08 -14.79 37.80
N PHE A 422 18.53 -14.67 39.02
CA PHE A 422 17.49 -13.65 39.29
C PHE A 422 18.04 -12.23 39.27
N GLY A 423 19.29 -12.02 39.67
CA GLY A 423 19.98 -10.74 39.54
C GLY A 423 20.15 -10.36 38.05
N ALA A 424 20.54 -11.33 37.22
CA ALA A 424 20.70 -11.14 35.79
C ALA A 424 19.37 -10.82 35.09
N LEU A 425 18.29 -11.51 35.47
CA LEU A 425 16.94 -11.23 34.96
C LEU A 425 16.47 -9.83 35.33
N LYS A 426 16.72 -9.36 36.57
CA LYS A 426 16.46 -7.96 36.96
C LYS A 426 17.26 -6.97 36.11
N ALA A 427 18.53 -7.25 35.83
CA ALA A 427 19.35 -6.43 34.93
C ALA A 427 18.79 -6.41 33.50
N GLY A 428 18.31 -7.55 33.00
CA GLY A 428 17.65 -7.64 31.70
C GLY A 428 16.34 -6.85 31.65
N LEU A 429 15.49 -6.96 32.68
CA LEU A 429 14.25 -6.19 32.79
C LEU A 429 14.49 -4.68 32.87
N ASN A 430 15.59 -4.26 33.51
CA ASN A 430 15.98 -2.85 33.54
C ASN A 430 16.25 -2.27 32.14
N LEU A 431 16.65 -3.10 31.16
CA LEU A 431 16.83 -2.64 29.78
C LEU A 431 15.50 -2.27 29.11
N PHE A 432 14.37 -2.82 29.55
CA PHE A 432 13.04 -2.47 29.03
C PHE A 432 12.47 -1.18 29.63
N LYS A 433 13.17 -0.52 30.57
CA LYS A 433 12.73 0.77 31.11
C LYS A 433 12.55 1.79 29.97
N GLY A 434 11.38 2.42 29.92
CA GLY A 434 11.01 3.37 28.87
C GLY A 434 10.44 2.74 27.59
N LYS A 435 10.42 1.41 27.46
CA LYS A 435 9.86 0.67 26.31
C LYS A 435 8.38 0.33 26.53
N LYS A 436 7.56 1.34 26.81
CA LYS A 436 6.12 1.17 27.11
C LYS A 436 5.35 0.75 25.86
N ASN A 437 4.41 -0.19 26.01
CA ASN A 437 3.58 -0.73 24.91
C ASN A 437 4.38 -1.39 23.77
N GLU A 438 5.67 -1.66 23.98
CA GLU A 438 6.53 -2.43 23.07
C GLU A 438 6.49 -3.92 23.46
N THR A 439 6.81 -4.80 22.52
CA THR A 439 6.82 -6.25 22.78
C THR A 439 8.20 -6.66 23.30
N ASN A 440 8.28 -7.07 24.56
CA ASN A 440 9.56 -7.39 25.21
C ASN A 440 9.73 -8.90 25.38
N LEU A 441 10.92 -9.41 25.05
CA LEU A 441 11.23 -10.84 25.05
C LEU A 441 12.53 -11.08 25.81
N ILE A 442 12.51 -12.03 26.73
CA ILE A 442 13.69 -12.52 27.44
C ILE A 442 13.99 -13.93 26.96
N ILE A 443 15.20 -14.11 26.43
CA ILE A 443 15.75 -15.43 26.13
C ILE A 443 16.76 -15.73 27.22
N LEU A 444 16.33 -16.49 28.23
CA LEU A 444 17.18 -16.93 29.33
C LEU A 444 17.94 -18.18 28.88
N VAL A 445 19.26 -18.11 28.82
CA VAL A 445 20.13 -19.22 28.45
C VAL A 445 21.01 -19.55 29.64
N GLY A 446 20.95 -20.77 30.16
CA GLY A 446 21.76 -21.11 31.33
C GLY A 446 21.89 -22.59 31.62
N SER A 447 22.53 -22.91 32.74
CA SER A 447 22.80 -24.29 33.13
C SER A 447 22.38 -24.59 34.57
N THR A 448 22.73 -23.74 35.54
CA THR A 448 22.49 -23.96 36.96
C THR A 448 21.56 -22.90 37.58
N GLY A 449 20.96 -23.24 38.72
CA GLY A 449 19.94 -22.43 39.38
C GLY A 449 20.51 -21.22 40.14
N THR A 450 19.61 -20.35 40.60
CA THR A 450 19.97 -19.16 41.38
C THR A 450 20.52 -19.50 42.76
N THR A 451 21.47 -18.70 43.24
CA THR A 451 22.01 -18.84 44.60
C THR A 451 20.93 -18.73 45.68
N GLY A 452 20.93 -19.64 46.65
CA GLY A 452 19.99 -19.63 47.78
C GLY A 452 18.63 -20.30 47.52
N GLY A 453 18.48 -21.02 46.41
CA GLY A 453 17.32 -21.87 46.12
C GLY A 453 16.06 -21.14 45.62
N THR A 454 14.93 -21.85 45.61
CA THR A 454 13.65 -21.35 45.09
C THR A 454 12.92 -20.48 46.12
N ASP A 455 13.29 -19.19 46.22
CA ASP A 455 12.54 -18.21 47.03
C ASP A 455 11.30 -17.70 46.29
N ASN A 456 10.11 -18.09 46.77
CA ASN A 456 8.83 -17.68 46.21
C ASN A 456 8.62 -16.17 46.24
N THR A 457 9.16 -15.49 47.24
CA THR A 457 9.03 -14.03 47.38
C THR A 457 9.77 -13.32 46.26
N GLN A 458 10.99 -13.77 45.97
CA GLN A 458 11.78 -13.24 44.85
C GLN A 458 11.16 -13.55 43.50
N ILE A 459 10.65 -14.78 43.30
CA ILE A 459 9.98 -15.15 42.06
C ILE A 459 8.71 -14.31 41.84
N ASN A 460 7.91 -14.08 42.89
CA ASN A 460 6.71 -13.25 42.80
C ASN A 460 7.07 -11.79 42.44
N ALA A 461 8.07 -11.22 43.13
CA ALA A 461 8.54 -9.86 42.85
C ALA A 461 9.12 -9.73 41.43
N LEU A 462 9.83 -10.75 40.95
CA LEU A 462 10.36 -10.78 39.59
C LEU A 462 9.25 -10.94 38.55
N SER A 463 8.26 -11.79 38.83
CA SER A 463 7.09 -12.03 37.97
C SER A 463 6.27 -10.76 37.78
N GLU A 464 6.10 -9.95 38.83
CA GLU A 464 5.47 -8.63 38.75
C GLU A 464 6.26 -7.69 37.81
N GLN A 465 7.60 -7.66 37.92
CA GLN A 465 8.44 -6.84 37.04
C GLN A 465 8.40 -7.30 35.59
N VAL A 466 8.39 -8.61 35.34
CA VAL A 466 8.22 -9.20 34.00
C VAL A 466 6.88 -8.75 33.40
N ALA A 467 5.81 -8.78 34.20
CA ALA A 467 4.48 -8.40 33.76
C ALA A 467 4.34 -6.90 33.49
N LEU A 468 4.88 -6.04 34.35
CA LEU A 468 4.93 -4.59 34.15
C LEU A 468 5.73 -4.18 32.91
N ALA A 469 6.74 -4.98 32.56
CA ALA A 469 7.52 -4.81 31.34
C ALA A 469 6.83 -5.37 30.08
N ASP A 470 5.63 -5.98 30.16
CA ASP A 470 5.01 -6.76 29.07
C ASP A 470 6.02 -7.75 28.44
N ALA A 471 6.83 -8.38 29.30
CA ALA A 471 7.87 -9.29 28.90
C ALA A 471 7.39 -10.75 28.88
N ARG A 472 7.90 -11.53 27.93
CA ARG A 472 7.68 -12.99 27.84
C ARG A 472 9.03 -13.69 27.97
N ILE A 473 9.03 -14.89 28.55
CA ILE A 473 10.26 -15.63 28.84
C ILE A 473 10.29 -16.94 28.08
N LEU A 474 11.39 -17.16 27.36
CA LEU A 474 11.82 -18.46 26.87
C LEU A 474 13.12 -18.84 27.60
N ALA A 475 13.08 -19.89 28.42
CA ALA A 475 14.26 -20.41 29.10
C ALA A 475 14.82 -21.62 28.37
N LEU A 476 16.12 -21.61 28.11
CA LEU A 476 16.89 -22.63 27.41
C LEU A 476 18.01 -23.11 28.33
N GLN A 477 17.86 -24.32 28.86
CA GLN A 477 18.97 -24.97 29.55
C GLN A 477 19.93 -25.55 28.52
N VAL A 478 21.22 -25.26 28.67
CA VAL A 478 22.28 -25.66 27.72
C VAL A 478 22.80 -27.05 28.02
N TYR A 479 23.05 -27.33 29.30
CA TYR A 479 23.62 -28.58 29.78
C TYR A 479 22.94 -28.96 31.10
N SER A 480 22.77 -30.26 31.32
CA SER A 480 22.20 -30.81 32.56
C SER A 480 23.07 -31.97 33.04
N ASP A 481 23.27 -32.05 34.35
CA ASP A 481 24.01 -33.11 35.04
C ASP A 481 23.20 -33.65 36.23
N PHE A 482 23.78 -34.56 37.02
CA PHE A 482 23.14 -35.16 38.19
C PHE A 482 23.12 -34.26 39.42
N ASN A 483 23.92 -33.19 39.45
CA ASN A 483 23.89 -32.21 40.55
C ASN A 483 22.52 -31.50 40.60
N SER A 484 21.98 -31.30 41.82
CA SER A 484 20.64 -30.72 42.03
C SER A 484 20.49 -29.32 41.44
N THR A 485 21.56 -28.52 41.38
CA THR A 485 21.49 -27.14 40.88
C THR A 485 21.07 -27.04 39.40
N PHE A 486 21.34 -28.08 38.59
CA PHE A 486 20.85 -28.14 37.22
C PHE A 486 19.32 -28.34 37.17
N ASN A 487 18.76 -29.10 38.10
CA ASN A 487 17.29 -29.23 38.21
C ASN A 487 16.68 -27.94 38.74
N ASP A 488 17.38 -27.24 39.64
CA ASP A 488 16.92 -25.96 40.20
C ASP A 488 16.72 -24.91 39.10
N PHE A 489 17.61 -24.84 38.09
CA PHE A 489 17.41 -23.98 36.93
C PHE A 489 16.06 -24.24 36.24
N VAL A 490 15.72 -25.51 35.99
CA VAL A 490 14.47 -25.89 35.31
C VAL A 490 13.26 -25.59 36.17
N ILE A 491 13.30 -25.92 37.47
CA ILE A 491 12.20 -25.69 38.43
C ILE A 491 11.94 -24.19 38.57
N GLN A 492 12.99 -23.40 38.81
CA GLN A 492 12.90 -21.94 38.98
C GLN A 492 12.42 -21.28 37.69
N SER A 493 12.98 -21.65 36.53
CA SER A 493 12.54 -21.11 35.24
C SER A 493 11.08 -21.45 34.95
N ARG A 494 10.67 -22.70 35.20
CA ARG A 494 9.27 -23.14 34.98
C ARG A 494 8.31 -22.36 35.86
N LYS A 495 8.68 -22.16 37.14
CA LYS A 495 7.86 -21.40 38.07
C LYS A 495 7.79 -19.93 37.68
N LEU A 496 8.92 -19.31 37.33
CA LEU A 496 8.96 -17.93 36.89
C LEU A 496 8.14 -17.70 35.61
N VAL A 497 8.26 -18.58 34.61
CA VAL A 497 7.46 -18.51 33.37
C VAL A 497 5.96 -18.59 33.68
N SER A 498 5.52 -19.51 34.55
CA SER A 498 4.09 -19.62 34.88
C SER A 498 3.57 -18.45 35.73
N GLU A 499 4.30 -18.04 36.76
CA GLU A 499 3.87 -16.95 37.65
C GLU A 499 3.86 -15.60 36.91
N SER A 500 4.88 -15.33 36.09
CA SER A 500 4.90 -14.14 35.23
C SER A 500 3.78 -14.16 34.21
N ALA A 501 3.45 -15.31 33.61
CA ALA A 501 2.33 -15.43 32.69
C ALA A 501 0.98 -15.11 33.35
N ILE A 502 0.76 -15.54 34.60
CA ILE A 502 -0.45 -15.20 35.37
C ILE A 502 -0.56 -13.68 35.55
N ARG A 503 0.53 -13.04 35.99
CA ARG A 503 0.56 -11.57 36.19
C ARG A 503 0.38 -10.82 34.87
N SER A 504 1.10 -11.19 33.83
CA SER A 504 1.00 -10.60 32.49
C SER A 504 -0.39 -10.77 31.88
N ALA A 505 -1.06 -11.91 32.15
CA ALA A 505 -2.43 -12.14 31.71
C ALA A 505 -3.41 -11.14 32.34
N GLU A 506 -3.27 -10.81 33.63
CA GLU A 506 -4.10 -9.77 34.27
C GLU A 506 -3.92 -8.39 33.63
N TYR A 507 -2.67 -7.97 33.38
CA TYR A 507 -2.43 -6.71 32.67
C TYR A 507 -3.01 -6.73 31.25
N ARG A 508 -2.88 -7.86 30.55
CA ARG A 508 -3.41 -8.04 29.20
C ARG A 508 -4.93 -7.89 29.14
N LYS A 509 -5.67 -8.34 30.16
CA LYS A 509 -7.14 -8.16 30.25
C LYS A 509 -7.58 -6.69 30.18
N ASN A 510 -6.74 -5.74 30.61
CA ASN A 510 -7.00 -4.29 30.46
C ASN A 510 -6.98 -3.78 29.00
N THR A 511 -6.55 -4.61 28.05
CA THR A 511 -6.47 -4.24 26.62
C THR A 511 -7.24 -5.19 25.71
N MET A 512 -7.74 -6.29 26.25
CA MET A 512 -8.53 -7.26 25.50
C MET A 512 -9.99 -6.83 25.42
N VAL A 513 -10.57 -6.96 24.25
CA VAL A 513 -11.96 -6.55 23.93
C VAL A 513 -12.81 -7.71 23.40
N LYS A 514 -12.16 -8.83 23.11
CA LYS A 514 -12.76 -10.08 22.64
C LYS A 514 -12.01 -11.26 23.28
N GLY A 515 -12.71 -12.38 23.45
CA GLY A 515 -12.13 -13.66 23.87
C GLY A 515 -12.43 -14.05 25.32
N GLU A 516 -12.19 -15.34 25.61
CA GLU A 516 -12.35 -15.94 26.93
C GLU A 516 -11.08 -15.73 27.76
N GLY A 517 -11.04 -14.65 28.53
CA GLY A 517 -9.93 -14.32 29.44
C GLY A 517 -10.26 -14.56 30.93
N LEU A 518 -11.27 -15.38 31.23
CA LEU A 518 -11.79 -15.53 32.59
C LEU A 518 -11.02 -16.55 33.45
N LYS A 519 -10.14 -17.35 32.85
CA LYS A 519 -9.31 -18.30 33.60
C LYS A 519 -8.25 -17.55 34.41
N SER A 520 -8.11 -17.91 35.68
CA SER A 520 -7.15 -17.33 36.63
C SER A 520 -5.76 -17.98 36.58
N PHE A 521 -5.58 -19.03 35.77
CA PHE A 521 -4.32 -19.76 35.65
C PHE A 521 -3.90 -19.92 34.18
N GLN A 522 -2.60 -20.12 33.97
CA GLN A 522 -1.95 -20.22 32.65
C GLN A 522 -1.26 -21.60 32.54
N PRO A 523 -1.97 -22.64 32.07
CA PRO A 523 -1.44 -24.00 32.09
C PRO A 523 -0.40 -24.24 30.99
N TYR A 524 0.50 -25.17 31.27
CA TYR A 524 1.37 -25.78 30.27
C TYR A 524 0.58 -26.78 29.40
N ASN A 525 0.95 -26.92 28.14
CA ASN A 525 0.33 -27.88 27.23
C ASN A 525 0.72 -29.32 27.63
N THR A 526 -0.26 -30.13 28.04
CA THR A 526 -0.05 -31.51 28.48
C THR A 526 0.00 -32.52 27.34
N SER A 527 -0.47 -32.17 26.14
CA SER A 527 -0.41 -33.01 24.94
C SER A 527 0.98 -33.00 24.27
N LEU A 528 1.81 -32.02 24.61
CA LEU A 528 3.19 -31.85 24.15
C LEU A 528 4.19 -32.11 25.29
N GLN A 529 3.89 -33.06 26.19
CA GLN A 529 4.84 -33.55 27.18
C GLN A 529 5.97 -34.33 26.49
N ASP A 530 6.77 -33.65 25.67
CA ASP A 530 8.11 -34.10 25.36
C ASP A 530 8.87 -34.13 26.68
N SER A 531 9.68 -35.17 26.89
CA SER A 531 10.45 -35.39 28.13
C SER A 531 11.47 -34.28 28.45
N ILE A 532 11.55 -33.24 27.59
CA ILE A 532 12.61 -32.22 27.51
C ILE A 532 12.07 -30.78 27.32
N SER A 533 10.75 -30.55 27.41
CA SER A 533 10.21 -29.18 27.30
C SER A 533 8.87 -28.94 28.01
N TYR A 534 8.64 -27.69 28.41
CA TYR A 534 7.36 -27.19 28.94
C TYR A 534 6.99 -25.90 28.22
N TYR A 535 5.93 -25.91 27.41
CA TYR A 535 5.40 -24.70 26.74
C TYR A 535 4.05 -24.32 27.32
N LEU A 536 3.83 -23.03 27.56
CA LEU A 536 2.49 -22.51 27.89
C LEU A 536 1.53 -22.87 26.74
N ASP A 537 0.29 -23.22 27.07
CA ASP A 537 -0.70 -23.67 26.08
C ASP A 537 -1.34 -22.50 25.33
N TYR A 538 -0.51 -21.65 24.72
CA TYR A 538 -0.96 -20.52 23.91
C TYR A 538 -1.40 -20.97 22.50
N PRO A 539 -2.47 -20.41 21.92
CA PRO A 539 -3.44 -19.48 22.51
C PRO A 539 -4.64 -20.18 23.18
N LYS A 540 -4.65 -21.52 23.27
CA LYS A 540 -5.84 -22.31 23.62
C LYS A 540 -6.26 -22.14 25.08
N ASN A 541 -5.32 -22.29 26.00
CA ASN A 541 -5.57 -22.20 27.44
C ASN A 541 -4.68 -21.17 28.14
N SER A 542 -3.67 -20.63 27.45
CA SER A 542 -2.86 -19.52 27.94
C SER A 542 -2.99 -18.27 27.06
N LEU A 543 -3.02 -17.11 27.71
CA LEU A 543 -2.97 -15.80 27.08
C LEU A 543 -1.53 -15.32 26.82
N ILE A 544 -0.50 -15.94 27.39
CA ILE A 544 0.88 -15.46 27.31
C ILE A 544 1.76 -16.58 26.74
N GLN A 545 2.69 -16.21 25.87
CA GLN A 545 3.65 -17.16 25.30
C GLN A 545 4.83 -17.35 26.25
N GLY A 546 5.42 -18.53 26.24
CA GLY A 546 6.60 -18.81 27.03
C GLY A 546 6.85 -20.29 27.17
N GLY A 547 8.05 -20.63 27.64
CA GLY A 547 8.39 -22.02 27.88
C GLY A 547 9.79 -22.21 28.44
N VAL A 548 10.05 -23.47 28.79
CA VAL A 548 11.33 -23.96 29.30
C VAL A 548 11.74 -25.17 28.49
N VAL A 549 12.93 -25.17 27.93
CA VAL A 549 13.50 -26.28 27.16
C VAL A 549 14.80 -26.70 27.80
N PHE A 550 14.96 -28.00 28.04
CA PHE A 550 16.07 -28.53 28.80
C PHE A 550 16.49 -29.92 28.29
N PRO A 551 17.77 -30.29 28.33
CA PRO A 551 18.21 -31.59 27.89
C PRO A 551 17.93 -32.67 28.95
N THR A 552 18.05 -33.95 28.56
CA THR A 552 18.12 -35.06 29.52
C THR A 552 19.39 -34.96 30.38
N LYS A 553 19.38 -35.58 31.56
CA LYS A 553 20.56 -35.57 32.45
C LYS A 553 21.80 -36.16 31.75
N GLY A 554 22.94 -35.51 31.95
CA GLY A 554 24.22 -35.89 31.34
C GLY A 554 24.37 -35.51 29.87
N THR A 555 23.46 -34.70 29.31
CA THR A 555 23.48 -34.35 27.89
C THR A 555 23.45 -32.83 27.68
N VAL A 556 23.95 -32.40 26.52
CA VAL A 556 23.89 -31.02 26.05
C VAL A 556 22.66 -30.86 25.16
N ASN A 557 21.95 -29.74 25.31
CA ASN A 557 20.80 -29.44 24.49
C ASN A 557 21.22 -29.21 23.04
N SER A 558 20.49 -29.79 22.09
CA SER A 558 20.84 -29.67 20.69
C SER A 558 20.50 -28.27 20.16
N ASN A 559 21.30 -27.79 19.22
CA ASN A 559 21.01 -26.55 18.51
C ASN A 559 19.63 -26.59 17.85
N GLN A 560 19.28 -27.74 17.26
CA GLN A 560 17.97 -27.94 16.64
C GLN A 560 16.81 -27.75 17.63
N SER A 561 16.90 -28.32 18.84
CA SER A 561 15.88 -28.16 19.88
C SER A 561 15.69 -26.68 20.27
N MET A 562 16.79 -25.97 20.53
CA MET A 562 16.75 -24.55 20.87
C MET A 562 16.23 -23.67 19.71
N THR A 563 16.63 -23.95 18.47
CA THR A 563 16.12 -23.27 17.27
C THR A 563 14.62 -23.49 17.10
N VAL A 564 14.11 -24.72 17.29
CA VAL A 564 12.66 -25.01 17.21
C VAL A 564 11.89 -24.26 18.29
N ALA A 565 12.41 -24.24 19.52
CA ALA A 565 11.81 -23.53 20.64
C ALA A 565 11.72 -22.02 20.37
N LEU A 566 12.80 -21.41 19.90
CA LEU A 566 12.81 -19.98 19.58
C LEU A 566 11.89 -19.64 18.41
N ARG A 567 11.90 -20.43 17.33
CA ARG A 567 11.02 -20.21 16.18
C ARG A 567 9.55 -20.29 16.58
N ARG A 568 9.18 -21.25 17.43
CA ARG A 568 7.84 -21.35 18.00
C ARG A 568 7.49 -20.09 18.79
N PHE A 569 8.37 -19.67 19.69
CA PHE A 569 8.17 -18.50 20.54
C PHE A 569 8.00 -17.19 19.74
N VAL A 570 8.83 -16.99 18.71
CA VAL A 570 8.72 -15.85 17.78
C VAL A 570 7.40 -15.89 17.01
N LYS A 571 7.04 -17.05 16.46
CA LYS A 571 5.80 -17.22 15.69
C LYS A 571 4.55 -16.97 16.52
N GLU A 572 4.49 -17.53 17.74
CA GLU A 572 3.37 -17.32 18.66
C GLU A 572 3.28 -15.85 19.09
N THR A 573 4.42 -15.20 19.37
CA THR A 573 4.46 -13.76 19.71
C THR A 573 4.01 -12.89 18.53
N ASN A 574 4.43 -13.21 17.31
CA ASN A 574 3.99 -12.47 16.11
C ASN A 574 2.49 -12.62 15.86
N ALA A 575 1.95 -13.84 16.01
CA ALA A 575 0.51 -14.08 15.94
C ALA A 575 -0.25 -13.29 17.01
N ASP A 576 0.33 -13.18 18.20
CA ASP A 576 -0.22 -12.41 19.31
C ASP A 576 -0.32 -10.91 19.02
N ILE A 577 0.78 -10.30 18.54
CA ILE A 577 0.82 -8.90 18.13
C ILE A 577 -0.29 -8.62 17.10
N TYR A 578 -0.39 -9.48 16.07
CA TYR A 578 -1.40 -9.34 15.03
C TYR A 578 -2.83 -9.49 15.57
N SER A 579 -3.08 -10.48 16.43
CA SER A 579 -4.40 -10.71 17.02
C SER A 579 -4.85 -9.56 17.91
N GLN A 580 -3.93 -8.98 18.71
CA GLN A 580 -4.23 -7.84 19.57
C GLN A 580 -4.59 -6.61 18.74
N ILE A 581 -3.74 -6.25 17.76
CA ILE A 581 -3.98 -5.09 16.89
C ILE A 581 -5.29 -5.27 16.12
N SER A 582 -5.50 -6.41 15.44
CA SER A 582 -6.70 -6.64 14.63
C SER A 582 -8.00 -6.63 15.45
N SER A 583 -7.96 -7.13 16.69
CA SER A 583 -9.13 -7.11 17.60
C SER A 583 -9.48 -5.69 18.03
N LEU A 584 -8.47 -4.88 18.38
CA LEU A 584 -8.63 -3.48 18.73
C LEU A 584 -9.07 -2.63 17.54
N ASP A 585 -8.42 -2.82 16.38
CA ASP A 585 -8.78 -2.17 15.11
C ASP A 585 -10.27 -2.40 14.82
N SER A 586 -10.74 -3.64 14.95
CA SER A 586 -12.15 -3.99 14.74
C SER A 586 -13.10 -3.32 15.74
N ALA A 587 -12.75 -3.32 17.04
CA ALA A 587 -13.61 -2.76 18.08
C ALA A 587 -13.70 -1.22 17.97
N PHE A 588 -12.57 -0.54 17.83
CA PHE A 588 -12.55 0.91 17.67
C PHE A 588 -13.18 1.36 16.35
N ARG A 589 -13.04 0.58 15.27
CA ARG A 589 -13.68 0.90 13.98
C ARG A 589 -15.21 0.94 14.06
N LEU A 590 -15.81 0.14 14.93
CA LEU A 590 -17.25 0.08 15.13
C LEU A 590 -17.77 1.01 16.22
N THR A 591 -16.90 1.81 16.85
CA THR A 591 -17.24 2.68 17.98
C THR A 591 -17.41 4.13 17.53
N GLY A 592 -18.36 4.86 18.12
CA GLY A 592 -18.50 6.29 17.89
C GLY A 592 -19.07 6.67 16.52
N ILE A 593 -19.79 5.77 15.87
CA ILE A 593 -20.53 6.01 14.64
C ILE A 593 -21.84 6.74 15.01
N SER A 594 -21.79 8.06 15.09
CA SER A 594 -22.98 8.88 15.40
C SER A 594 -22.76 10.34 15.00
N ARG A 595 -23.85 11.06 14.74
CA ARG A 595 -23.92 12.47 14.35
C ARG A 595 -23.19 13.38 15.33
N LYS A 596 -23.27 13.08 16.63
CA LYS A 596 -22.56 13.82 17.70
C LYS A 596 -21.03 13.79 17.54
N ASN A 597 -20.51 12.78 16.85
CA ASN A 597 -19.09 12.60 16.60
C ASN A 597 -18.69 13.05 15.19
N LEU A 598 -19.61 13.61 14.39
CA LEU A 598 -19.28 14.17 13.08
C LEU A 598 -18.18 15.22 13.26
N SER A 599 -17.10 15.12 12.48
CA SER A 599 -15.99 16.08 12.58
C SER A 599 -16.45 17.48 12.17
N SER A 600 -15.94 18.49 12.88
CA SER A 600 -16.22 19.90 12.59
C SER A 600 -15.81 20.29 11.17
N GLU A 601 -14.72 19.71 10.67
CA GLU A 601 -14.17 19.93 9.34
C GLU A 601 -15.10 19.41 8.24
N VAL A 602 -15.77 18.28 8.48
CA VAL A 602 -16.77 17.74 7.55
C VAL A 602 -18.08 18.49 7.68
N GLN A 603 -18.52 18.78 8.91
CA GLN A 603 -19.75 19.53 9.15
C GLN A 603 -19.72 20.90 8.43
N GLY A 604 -18.60 21.63 8.52
CA GLY A 604 -18.45 22.94 7.85
C GLY A 604 -18.40 22.88 6.32
N GLN A 605 -18.32 21.69 5.71
CA GLN A 605 -18.37 21.50 4.25
C GLN A 605 -19.74 21.07 3.75
N LEU A 606 -20.68 20.76 4.64
CA LEU A 606 -22.02 20.36 4.28
C LEU A 606 -22.95 21.57 4.13
N PRO A 607 -23.93 21.52 3.21
CA PRO A 607 -24.93 22.58 3.09
C PRO A 607 -25.84 22.61 4.32
N GLU A 608 -26.03 23.79 4.90
CA GLU A 608 -26.96 24.02 6.02
C GLU A 608 -28.44 23.97 5.55
N PRO A 609 -29.37 23.46 6.36
CA PRO A 609 -29.14 22.84 7.67
C PRO A 609 -28.56 21.41 7.56
N VAL A 610 -27.58 21.10 8.41
CA VAL A 610 -27.08 19.73 8.56
C VAL A 610 -28.05 18.91 9.42
N GLY A 611 -28.72 17.92 8.80
CA GLY A 611 -29.74 17.10 9.47
C GLY A 611 -29.17 16.23 10.61
N ASP A 612 -30.05 15.84 11.53
CA ASP A 612 -29.70 15.05 12.71
C ASP A 612 -29.30 13.60 12.38
N ASP A 613 -29.71 13.09 11.22
CA ASP A 613 -29.43 11.73 10.76
C ASP A 613 -28.13 11.61 9.94
N VAL A 614 -27.47 12.72 9.65
CA VAL A 614 -26.23 12.75 8.87
C VAL A 614 -25.15 11.95 9.59
N ALA A 615 -24.59 10.96 8.89
CA ALA A 615 -23.56 10.05 9.38
C ALA A 615 -23.99 9.12 10.53
N ASP A 616 -25.28 9.01 10.88
CA ASP A 616 -25.70 8.03 11.91
C ASP A 616 -25.69 6.58 11.41
N ARG A 617 -25.80 6.39 10.09
CA ARG A 617 -26.01 5.09 9.46
C ARG A 617 -24.80 4.56 8.69
N MET A 618 -23.63 5.19 8.84
CA MET A 618 -22.43 4.73 8.14
C MET A 618 -22.04 3.33 8.64
N PRO A 619 -21.49 2.46 7.77
CA PRO A 619 -21.11 1.11 8.18
C PRO A 619 -20.07 1.04 9.31
N HIS A 620 -19.17 2.04 9.39
CA HIS A 620 -18.15 2.15 10.43
C HIS A 620 -17.55 3.57 10.47
N ASN A 621 -16.68 3.84 11.45
CA ASN A 621 -16.11 5.17 11.66
C ASN A 621 -14.85 5.50 10.81
N ALA A 622 -14.33 4.52 10.05
CA ALA A 622 -13.11 4.71 9.23
C ALA A 622 -13.34 5.41 7.88
N PHE A 623 -14.58 5.79 7.55
CA PHE A 623 -14.88 6.51 6.30
C PHE A 623 -14.19 7.88 6.28
N LYS A 624 -13.71 8.25 5.10
CA LYS A 624 -13.09 9.55 4.82
C LYS A 624 -14.00 10.42 3.98
N TYR A 625 -13.94 11.72 4.23
CA TYR A 625 -14.60 12.75 3.47
C TYR A 625 -13.59 13.51 2.61
N TYR A 626 -13.92 13.71 1.34
CA TYR A 626 -13.08 14.47 0.43
C TYR A 626 -13.18 15.95 0.70
N SER A 627 -12.03 16.60 0.83
CA SER A 627 -11.92 18.05 0.85
C SER A 627 -10.68 18.50 0.08
N THR A 628 -10.58 19.81 -0.15
CA THR A 628 -9.42 20.43 -0.78
C THR A 628 -8.78 21.46 0.14
N ALA A 629 -7.48 21.65 0.00
CA ALA A 629 -6.75 22.73 0.64
C ALA A 629 -5.83 23.45 -0.35
N SER A 630 -5.58 24.73 -0.08
CA SER A 630 -4.59 25.54 -0.79
C SER A 630 -3.26 25.46 -0.05
N LEU A 631 -2.25 24.91 -0.71
CA LEU A 631 -0.89 24.72 -0.21
C LEU A 631 0.08 25.62 -0.97
N SER A 632 0.95 26.34 -0.28
CA SER A 632 2.00 27.14 -0.93
C SER A 632 2.91 26.26 -1.81
N ALA A 633 3.25 26.73 -3.02
CA ALA A 633 4.19 26.04 -3.90
C ALA A 633 5.61 25.92 -3.30
N ASP A 634 5.96 26.81 -2.37
CA ASP A 634 7.23 26.78 -1.63
C ASP A 634 7.22 25.82 -0.43
N ALA A 635 6.08 25.19 -0.10
CA ALA A 635 5.98 24.31 1.07
C ALA A 635 7.04 23.19 1.07
N VAL A 636 7.29 22.57 -0.08
CA VAL A 636 8.34 21.54 -0.22
C VAL A 636 9.74 22.15 -0.13
N LYS A 637 9.95 23.30 -0.79
CA LYS A 637 11.25 24.01 -0.78
C LYS A 637 11.64 24.44 0.63
N ASN A 638 10.69 24.91 1.43
CA ASN A 638 10.91 25.39 2.79
C ASN A 638 11.04 24.25 3.81
N ASN A 639 10.63 23.03 3.46
CA ASN A 639 10.62 21.87 4.36
C ASN A 639 11.33 20.64 3.77
N ARG A 640 12.45 20.82 3.05
CA ARG A 640 13.18 19.73 2.36
C ARG A 640 13.64 18.58 3.26
N SER A 641 13.79 18.81 4.57
CA SER A 641 14.13 17.76 5.54
C SER A 641 12.95 16.84 5.85
N ALA A 642 11.71 17.29 5.63
CA ALA A 642 10.48 16.55 5.92
C ALA A 642 9.72 16.17 4.65
N LEU A 643 9.72 17.02 3.61
CA LEU A 643 8.90 16.89 2.41
C LEU A 643 9.72 16.74 1.12
N GLN A 644 9.16 16.00 0.17
CA GLN A 644 9.62 15.91 -1.21
C GLN A 644 8.44 15.73 -2.18
N TYR A 645 8.68 15.94 -3.47
CA TYR A 645 7.72 15.54 -4.50
C TYR A 645 7.83 14.05 -4.82
N ALA A 646 6.68 13.44 -5.14
CA ALA A 646 6.61 12.09 -5.68
C ALA A 646 5.51 11.98 -6.74
N ILE A 647 5.65 11.03 -7.65
CA ILE A 647 4.57 10.61 -8.54
C ILE A 647 4.12 9.19 -8.16
N VAL A 648 2.81 8.97 -8.06
CA VAL A 648 2.22 7.66 -7.77
C VAL A 648 1.61 7.09 -9.04
N LEU A 649 2.00 5.85 -9.38
CA LEU A 649 1.79 5.24 -10.69
C LEU A 649 1.17 3.87 -10.54
N ASN A 650 0.19 3.55 -11.38
CA ASN A 650 -0.23 2.16 -11.59
C ASN A 650 0.84 1.40 -12.44
N ASN A 651 0.63 0.10 -12.64
CA ASN A 651 1.56 -0.74 -13.42
C ASN A 651 1.74 -0.29 -14.88
N MET A 652 0.68 0.21 -15.52
CA MET A 652 0.74 0.70 -16.90
C MET A 652 1.47 2.04 -17.00
N GLU A 653 1.18 2.97 -16.09
CA GLU A 653 1.84 4.27 -16.00
C GLU A 653 3.33 4.12 -15.69
N TYR A 654 3.70 3.17 -14.82
CA TYR A 654 5.10 2.86 -14.55
C TYR A 654 5.84 2.40 -15.82
N LYS A 655 5.26 1.45 -16.57
CA LYS A 655 5.84 1.00 -17.84
C LYS A 655 5.98 2.14 -18.86
N GLN A 656 4.96 2.98 -18.99
CA GLN A 656 5.01 4.16 -19.86
C GLN A 656 6.15 5.11 -19.48
N ILE A 657 6.38 5.34 -18.18
CA ILE A 657 7.48 6.19 -17.72
C ILE A 657 8.84 5.56 -18.00
N VAL A 658 8.99 4.24 -17.81
CA VAL A 658 10.22 3.53 -18.17
C VAL A 658 10.51 3.66 -19.66
N ASP A 659 9.49 3.53 -20.52
CA ASP A 659 9.64 3.72 -21.97
C ASP A 659 10.05 5.16 -22.33
N VAL A 660 9.47 6.17 -21.66
CA VAL A 660 9.86 7.57 -21.81
C VAL A 660 11.35 7.74 -21.49
N PHE A 661 11.83 7.17 -20.38
CA PHE A 661 13.24 7.25 -20.01
C PHE A 661 14.16 6.53 -21.01
N SER A 662 13.78 5.35 -21.51
CA SER A 662 14.53 4.64 -22.55
C SER A 662 14.70 5.48 -23.82
N ILE A 663 13.66 6.19 -24.25
CA ILE A 663 13.72 7.10 -25.41
C ILE A 663 14.57 8.35 -25.09
N MET A 664 14.51 8.86 -23.86
CA MET A 664 15.33 9.98 -23.39
C MET A 664 16.82 9.64 -23.27
N LEU A 665 17.16 8.36 -23.03
CA LEU A 665 18.54 7.84 -23.04
C LEU A 665 19.03 7.55 -24.46
N GLY A 666 18.13 7.55 -25.45
CA GLY A 666 18.47 7.24 -26.83
C GLY A 666 18.73 5.75 -27.07
N GLU A 667 18.15 4.86 -26.27
CA GLU A 667 18.26 3.40 -26.47
C GLU A 667 17.71 2.93 -27.83
N ASN A 668 16.82 3.74 -28.43
CA ASN A 668 16.31 3.54 -29.78
C ASN A 668 17.24 4.07 -30.89
N LEU A 669 18.42 4.59 -30.54
CA LEU A 669 19.39 5.21 -31.45
C LEU A 669 20.72 4.44 -31.41
N GLN A 670 21.51 4.59 -32.47
CA GLN A 670 22.88 4.07 -32.50
C GLN A 670 23.84 5.08 -31.86
N ALA A 671 24.52 4.68 -30.77
CA ALA A 671 25.34 5.56 -29.93
C ALA A 671 26.53 6.20 -30.69
N ASP A 672 27.20 5.46 -31.57
CA ASP A 672 28.44 5.89 -32.22
C ASP A 672 28.23 6.78 -33.47
N GLN A 673 26.99 7.16 -33.76
CA GLN A 673 26.71 8.03 -34.91
C GLN A 673 26.96 9.51 -34.56
N SER A 674 27.65 10.24 -35.44
CA SER A 674 27.84 11.70 -35.33
C SER A 674 26.52 12.48 -35.20
N SER A 675 25.41 11.92 -35.69
CA SER A 675 24.06 12.49 -35.59
C SER A 675 23.32 12.19 -34.28
N PHE A 676 23.91 11.41 -33.36
CA PHE A 676 23.25 10.93 -32.13
C PHE A 676 22.62 12.06 -31.33
N ARG A 677 23.38 13.11 -30.98
CA ARG A 677 22.88 14.25 -30.18
C ARG A 677 21.72 14.99 -30.86
N SER A 678 21.76 15.12 -32.19
CA SER A 678 20.68 15.75 -32.96
C SER A 678 19.41 14.88 -33.02
N LYS A 679 19.59 13.55 -33.17
CA LYS A 679 18.48 12.58 -33.11
C LYS A 679 17.88 12.51 -31.69
N LEU A 680 18.72 12.63 -30.66
CA LEU A 680 18.26 12.69 -29.27
C LEU A 680 17.38 13.91 -29.02
N VAL A 681 17.79 15.11 -29.45
CA VAL A 681 16.93 16.30 -29.36
C VAL A 681 15.60 16.12 -30.11
N LYS A 682 15.61 15.38 -31.24
CA LYS A 682 14.36 15.03 -31.95
C LYS A 682 13.46 14.11 -31.11
N ASN A 683 14.03 13.12 -30.41
CA ASN A 683 13.28 12.32 -29.44
C ASN A 683 12.62 13.23 -28.39
N TYR A 684 13.37 14.18 -27.82
CA TYR A 684 12.87 15.06 -26.77
C TYR A 684 11.70 15.93 -27.25
N VAL A 685 11.79 16.46 -28.47
CA VAL A 685 10.70 17.23 -29.11
C VAL A 685 9.48 16.36 -29.40
N ASN A 686 9.67 15.07 -29.73
CA ASN A 686 8.59 14.17 -30.11
C ASN A 686 7.82 13.62 -28.90
N ILE A 687 8.48 13.34 -27.77
CA ILE A 687 7.84 12.71 -26.59
C ILE A 687 6.57 13.48 -26.13
N PRO A 688 6.62 14.79 -25.80
CA PRO A 688 5.43 15.51 -25.34
C PRO A 688 4.31 15.56 -26.40
N ARG A 689 4.69 15.62 -27.67
CA ARG A 689 3.76 15.81 -28.79
C ARG A 689 3.08 14.52 -29.23
N GLN A 690 3.83 13.42 -29.28
CA GLN A 690 3.41 12.14 -29.84
C GLN A 690 2.98 11.15 -28.76
N LEU A 691 3.71 11.07 -27.64
CA LEU A 691 3.37 10.15 -26.54
C LEU A 691 2.39 10.80 -25.56
N LEU A 692 2.61 12.07 -25.21
CA LEU A 692 1.76 12.80 -24.26
C LEU A 692 0.66 13.62 -24.94
N GLY A 693 0.62 13.72 -26.27
CA GLY A 693 -0.44 14.40 -27.01
C GLY A 693 -0.60 15.89 -26.66
N MET A 694 0.43 16.52 -26.10
CA MET A 694 0.40 17.91 -25.64
C MET A 694 0.51 18.87 -26.84
N LYS A 695 -0.25 19.97 -26.78
CA LYS A 695 -0.19 21.06 -27.77
C LYS A 695 0.98 21.99 -27.44
N ILE A 696 2.21 21.52 -27.66
CA ILE A 696 3.43 22.29 -27.41
C ILE A 696 4.29 22.39 -28.70
N SER A 697 4.86 23.57 -28.96
CA SER A 697 5.73 23.78 -30.11
C SER A 697 7.12 23.18 -29.89
N SER A 698 7.80 22.85 -30.99
CA SER A 698 9.20 22.40 -30.92
C SER A 698 10.14 23.47 -30.34
N GLY A 699 9.80 24.75 -30.47
CA GLY A 699 10.59 25.87 -29.94
C GLY A 699 10.54 25.92 -28.42
N GLU A 700 9.32 25.81 -27.86
CA GLU A 700 9.10 25.76 -26.42
C GLU A 700 9.83 24.60 -25.77
N VAL A 701 9.69 23.38 -26.32
CA VAL A 701 10.40 22.19 -25.78
C VAL A 701 11.91 22.40 -25.78
N LYS A 702 12.47 22.99 -26.85
CA LYS A 702 13.91 23.25 -26.97
C LYS A 702 14.43 24.28 -25.97
N ALA A 703 13.58 25.24 -25.58
CA ALA A 703 13.93 26.30 -24.63
C ALA A 703 13.86 25.85 -23.16
N MET A 704 13.16 24.74 -22.87
CA MET A 704 13.07 24.22 -21.51
C MET A 704 14.41 23.75 -20.98
N THR A 705 14.67 24.05 -19.70
CA THR A 705 15.73 23.39 -18.93
C THR A 705 15.46 21.89 -18.86
N LEU A 706 16.51 21.07 -18.68
CA LEU A 706 16.34 19.62 -18.54
C LEU A 706 15.48 19.26 -17.32
N ALA A 707 15.56 20.04 -16.24
CA ALA A 707 14.69 19.90 -15.07
C ALA A 707 13.21 20.13 -15.40
N ASN A 708 12.90 21.24 -16.10
CA ASN A 708 11.52 21.54 -16.53
C ASN A 708 11.02 20.52 -17.56
N TYR A 709 11.90 20.02 -18.43
CA TYR A 709 11.56 18.96 -19.38
C TYR A 709 11.20 17.66 -18.65
N ILE A 710 11.96 17.25 -17.63
CA ILE A 710 11.64 16.08 -16.81
C ILE A 710 10.28 16.28 -16.11
N LYS A 711 10.02 17.46 -15.53
CA LYS A 711 8.69 17.78 -14.95
C LYS A 711 7.59 17.63 -16.00
N LEU A 712 7.80 18.13 -17.21
CA LEU A 712 6.82 18.03 -18.30
C LEU A 712 6.50 16.56 -18.64
N VAL A 713 7.52 15.71 -18.84
CA VAL A 713 7.32 14.35 -19.36
C VAL A 713 7.07 13.27 -18.32
N THR A 714 7.32 13.56 -17.05
CA THR A 714 7.06 12.63 -15.94
C THR A 714 5.95 13.09 -15.01
N GLY A 715 5.71 14.41 -14.93
CA GLY A 715 4.88 15.05 -13.91
C GLY A 715 5.64 15.35 -12.60
N LEU A 716 6.91 14.96 -12.48
CA LEU A 716 7.70 15.11 -11.26
C LEU A 716 8.61 16.35 -11.30
N PRO A 717 8.42 17.35 -10.44
CA PRO A 717 9.39 18.41 -10.23
C PRO A 717 10.70 17.82 -9.69
N VAL A 718 11.82 18.13 -10.34
CA VAL A 718 13.16 17.71 -9.90
C VAL A 718 13.98 18.94 -9.52
N ASN A 719 14.70 18.85 -8.40
CA ASN A 719 15.57 19.91 -7.91
C ASN A 719 17.02 19.48 -8.04
N ASN A 720 17.63 19.74 -9.19
CA ASN A 720 19.01 19.39 -9.49
C ASN A 720 19.65 20.55 -10.26
N GLU A 721 20.77 21.07 -9.74
CA GLU A 721 21.45 22.25 -10.27
C GLU A 721 21.92 22.01 -11.71
N PHE A 722 22.54 20.84 -11.96
CA PHE A 722 23.02 20.46 -13.29
C PHE A 722 21.87 20.39 -14.31
N LEU A 723 20.73 19.81 -13.94
CA LEU A 723 19.55 19.73 -14.82
C LEU A 723 18.90 21.11 -15.06
N SER A 724 19.13 22.08 -14.17
CA SER A 724 18.63 23.45 -14.32
C SER A 724 19.54 24.33 -15.19
N GLN A 725 20.82 23.95 -15.34
CA GLN A 725 21.82 24.72 -16.09
C GLN A 725 21.65 24.62 -17.61
N TYR A 726 21.27 23.45 -18.13
CA TYR A 726 21.22 23.18 -19.57
C TYR A 726 19.79 23.08 -20.10
N THR A 727 19.59 23.48 -21.35
CA THR A 727 18.31 23.31 -22.06
C THR A 727 18.31 22.09 -22.98
N VAL A 728 17.12 21.66 -23.42
CA VAL A 728 16.97 20.60 -24.42
C VAL A 728 17.70 20.95 -25.73
N ALA A 729 17.74 22.23 -26.12
CA ALA A 729 18.49 22.65 -27.31
C ALA A 729 20.01 22.47 -27.17
N ASP A 730 20.53 22.57 -25.95
CA ASP A 730 21.96 22.51 -25.69
C ASP A 730 22.49 21.07 -25.79
N LEU A 731 21.63 20.06 -25.62
CA LEU A 731 21.97 18.66 -25.86
C LEU A 731 22.57 18.41 -27.25
N LYS A 732 22.28 19.22 -28.28
CA LYS A 732 22.90 19.10 -29.61
C LYS A 732 24.00 20.13 -29.91
N ARG A 733 24.26 21.08 -29.01
CA ARG A 733 25.22 22.18 -29.21
C ARG A 733 26.50 21.89 -28.45
N THR A 734 27.52 21.39 -29.15
CA THR A 734 28.84 21.08 -28.56
C THR A 734 29.52 22.28 -27.90
N SER A 735 29.24 23.50 -28.36
CA SER A 735 29.76 24.74 -27.76
C SER A 735 29.15 25.11 -26.42
N LYS A 736 27.87 24.76 -26.18
CA LYS A 736 27.17 25.05 -24.92
C LYS A 736 27.23 23.89 -23.94
N MET A 737 27.17 22.66 -24.44
CA MET A 737 27.30 21.44 -23.66
C MET A 737 28.39 20.57 -24.29
N PRO A 738 29.65 20.71 -23.85
CA PRO A 738 30.77 19.88 -24.28
C PRO A 738 30.52 18.39 -24.05
N LEU A 739 31.34 17.52 -24.66
CA LEU A 739 31.16 16.07 -24.60
C LEU A 739 31.11 15.54 -23.16
N GLU A 740 32.04 15.98 -22.31
CA GLU A 740 32.10 15.59 -20.89
C GLU A 740 30.81 15.92 -20.12
N GLN A 741 30.25 17.12 -20.35
CA GLN A 741 29.00 17.55 -19.73
C GLN A 741 27.82 16.72 -20.27
N PHE A 742 27.81 16.42 -21.57
CA PHE A 742 26.81 15.55 -22.18
C PHE A 742 26.86 14.12 -21.63
N GLU A 743 28.04 13.54 -21.49
CA GLU A 743 28.23 12.22 -20.88
C GLU A 743 27.82 12.21 -19.42
N THR A 744 28.12 13.28 -18.67
CA THR A 744 27.66 13.48 -17.29
C THR A 744 26.14 13.47 -17.21
N TYR A 745 25.46 14.15 -18.14
CA TYR A 745 24.00 14.11 -18.22
C TYR A 745 23.45 12.70 -18.47
N ILE A 746 23.97 12.01 -19.49
CA ILE A 746 23.52 10.65 -19.83
C ILE A 746 23.78 9.70 -18.66
N LYS A 747 24.93 9.82 -17.99
CA LYS A 747 25.28 9.05 -16.80
C LYS A 747 24.29 9.34 -15.67
N LEU A 748 24.04 10.61 -15.34
CA LEU A 748 23.08 11.00 -14.30
C LEU A 748 21.69 10.41 -14.57
N LEU A 749 21.17 10.56 -15.80
CA LEU A 749 19.86 10.03 -16.16
C LEU A 749 19.84 8.50 -16.12
N SER A 750 20.86 7.84 -16.66
CA SER A 750 20.98 6.38 -16.66
C SER A 750 21.01 5.82 -15.24
N GLN A 751 21.84 6.40 -14.37
CA GLN A 751 21.92 5.95 -12.99
C GLN A 751 20.63 6.23 -12.21
N SER A 752 19.97 7.38 -12.46
CA SER A 752 18.65 7.69 -11.87
C SER A 752 17.61 6.64 -12.29
N VAL A 753 17.59 6.26 -13.57
CA VAL A 753 16.68 5.22 -14.10
C VAL A 753 16.98 3.85 -13.49
N GLN A 754 18.25 3.48 -13.34
CA GLN A 754 18.62 2.22 -12.68
C GLN A 754 18.24 2.22 -11.20
N GLN A 755 18.42 3.35 -10.51
CA GLN A 755 17.97 3.52 -9.14
C GLN A 755 16.44 3.40 -9.03
N ILE A 756 15.68 4.01 -9.94
CA ILE A 756 14.22 3.87 -10.00
C ILE A 756 13.87 2.38 -10.18
N LYS A 757 14.42 1.71 -11.20
CA LYS A 757 14.14 0.28 -11.48
C LYS A 757 14.41 -0.60 -10.26
N ARG A 758 15.55 -0.41 -9.59
CA ARG A 758 15.92 -1.15 -8.36
C ARG A 758 15.00 -0.79 -7.19
N ALA A 759 14.76 0.49 -6.95
CA ALA A 759 13.96 0.94 -5.82
C ALA A 759 12.51 0.45 -5.95
N THR A 760 11.91 0.51 -7.14
CA THR A 760 10.54 0.03 -7.38
C THR A 760 10.38 -1.48 -7.23
N GLN A 761 11.48 -2.25 -7.22
CA GLN A 761 11.45 -3.70 -6.92
C GLN A 761 11.49 -4.02 -5.43
N ILE A 762 11.91 -3.08 -4.57
CA ILE A 762 12.18 -3.35 -3.15
C ILE A 762 11.40 -2.40 -2.23
N GLU A 763 11.60 -1.09 -2.38
CA GLU A 763 11.17 -0.07 -1.38
C GLU A 763 10.14 0.93 -1.94
N GLN A 764 10.18 1.20 -3.25
CA GLN A 764 9.33 2.17 -3.94
C GLN A 764 8.11 1.55 -4.64
N GLN A 765 7.54 0.53 -4.00
CA GLN A 765 6.27 -0.09 -4.38
C GLN A 765 5.41 -0.32 -3.15
N PHE A 766 4.10 -0.29 -3.33
CA PHE A 766 3.16 -0.61 -2.26
C PHE A 766 1.91 -1.28 -2.80
N VAL A 767 1.28 -2.09 -1.95
CA VAL A 767 -0.02 -2.70 -2.25
C VAL A 767 -1.10 -1.92 -1.52
N SER A 768 -2.05 -1.39 -2.27
CA SER A 768 -3.27 -0.79 -1.71
C SER A 768 -4.46 -1.51 -2.32
N ASN A 769 -5.35 -2.03 -1.46
CA ASN A 769 -6.57 -2.74 -1.88
C ASN A 769 -6.34 -3.93 -2.82
N GLY A 770 -5.18 -4.61 -2.71
CA GLY A 770 -4.82 -5.76 -3.54
C GLY A 770 -4.21 -5.39 -4.90
N LYS A 771 -4.07 -4.10 -5.20
CA LYS A 771 -3.38 -3.59 -6.38
C LYS A 771 -1.99 -3.08 -6.03
N THR A 772 -1.03 -3.33 -6.91
CA THR A 772 0.34 -2.83 -6.78
C THR A 772 0.46 -1.47 -7.44
N TYR A 773 1.01 -0.52 -6.70
CA TYR A 773 1.35 0.82 -7.14
C TYR A 773 2.85 1.05 -6.96
N TYR A 774 3.40 1.91 -7.80
CA TYR A 774 4.78 2.35 -7.76
C TYR A 774 4.81 3.83 -7.44
N TYR A 775 5.89 4.28 -6.83
CA TYR A 775 6.13 5.71 -6.71
C TYR A 775 7.57 6.07 -7.07
N ILE A 776 7.76 7.25 -7.64
CA ILE A 776 9.07 7.80 -7.97
C ILE A 776 9.18 9.14 -7.27
N THR A 777 10.29 9.40 -6.59
CA THR A 777 10.51 10.61 -5.80
C THR A 777 11.57 11.50 -6.42
N GLU A 778 11.60 12.79 -6.04
CA GLU A 778 12.64 13.71 -6.51
C GLU A 778 14.06 13.20 -6.20
N ASN A 779 14.23 12.51 -5.07
CA ASN A 779 15.51 11.99 -4.61
C ASN A 779 16.09 10.91 -5.54
N ASN A 780 15.29 10.30 -6.40
CA ASN A 780 15.79 9.40 -7.43
C ASN A 780 16.68 10.12 -8.47
N PHE A 781 16.62 11.46 -8.56
CA PHE A 781 17.39 12.28 -9.50
C PHE A 781 18.54 13.08 -8.84
N ASN A 782 18.76 12.86 -7.53
CA ASN A 782 19.72 13.63 -6.72
C ASN A 782 21.02 12.85 -6.46
N GLN A 783 21.37 11.85 -7.29
CA GLN A 783 22.34 10.82 -6.94
C GLN A 783 23.55 11.29 -6.14
N ALA A 784 23.83 10.48 -5.09
CA ALA A 784 25.06 10.42 -4.34
C ALA A 784 26.25 10.79 -5.22
N VAL A 785 26.77 11.99 -4.98
CA VAL A 785 28.13 12.38 -5.34
C VAL A 785 29.03 11.29 -4.74
N SER A 786 29.34 10.29 -5.56
CA SER A 786 30.21 9.20 -5.20
C SER A 786 31.56 9.80 -4.82
N SER A 787 31.92 9.61 -3.56
CA SER A 787 33.25 9.15 -3.18
C SER A 787 34.38 9.77 -4.01
N GLN A 788 34.73 11.02 -3.69
CA GLN A 788 36.15 11.34 -3.77
C GLN A 788 36.83 10.52 -2.69
N SER A 789 37.72 9.63 -3.13
CA SER A 789 38.75 9.04 -2.30
C SER A 789 39.41 10.15 -1.46
N LYS A 790 39.22 10.10 -0.15
CA LYS A 790 40.23 10.45 0.84
C LYS A 790 40.11 9.49 2.01
#